data_AF-A0A2R6W5V4-F1
#
_entry.id   AF-A0A2R6W5V4-F1
#
_cell.length_a   1.000
_cell.length_b   1.000
_cell.length_c   1.000
_cell.angle_alpha   90.00
_cell.angle_beta   90.00
_cell.angle_gamma   90.00
#
_symmetry.space_group_name_H-M   'P 1'
#
loop_
_entity.id
_entity.type
_entity.pdbx_description
1 polymer ?
#
loop_
_entity_poly.entity_id
_entity_poly.type
_entity_poly.pdbx_seq_one_letter_code
_entity_poly.pdbx_strand_id
1 'polypeptide(L)'
;MISIELDLLRTTNTMATETRVPVSSSQTLKRIPQSLLRGRESSGSNSALKISQTIKWVVYICAFVFCLQALLGTVDADPVLASSLGFCKNVTVLKGAPLHCCLPAPKRTPIRFRFPRIPRTLLGRPILRERKPAHIVQRDPDYVRKYNLAYARMKALPDTDPRSFLNQWRVHCSFCNEAFKQRRTPGPLGPETGVVLQVHYSWTFLPWHRIYLYYHERILASLINDPTFALPFWNWDNQLDQEAAMMPAMFFPNFGVQNSALFDQFRNPNHLPPKILYLGYNSKLEAEGQQNLTDKQIRYENLCVMYNQVTTKISARDFLGGPYVVGTDNSAATVNVSAGEVPGESGGMESVHNVAHEWTGLINDPEHPDNEDMGNFIYAARDPIFYSHHCLLKGAPLHCCLPAPKRTPIRFRFPRIPRTLLGRPILRERKPAHIVQRDPDYVRKYNLAYARMKALPDTDPRSFLNQWRVHCSFCNEAFKQRKAPGPLGPETGVPLQVHYSWTFLPWHRIYLYYHERILASLINDPTFALPFWNWDNQLDQDAAMMPAMFFPNFGVQNSAVFDQFRNPNHLPPKILYLGYNSKLEAEGQQNLTDKQIRYENLCVMYNQVTTKISARDFLGGPYVVGTDNSAATVNVSAGEVPGESGGMESVHNVAHEWTGLINDPEHPDNEDMGNFIYAARDPIFYSHHSNVDRLWDVWKTIPDKVTRSGNRKRMDYTSRDFLDSEFTFFDENQDMVIVKIRDSLDSSKLGYKFTDVSESDNMWIYYEPMPAQESSSNSSEYPAAAPSGYNYIGTDPVSFRLDRRAPTSEDAREKGVKNVDQLQEDVVLERVKIPHLQYARFDVFINYPAANRQTRLYMSEYVGTFTHLPSGMVDMSRSVSESSSESEDNFRIVTIRYSVNAALKRLGITDYNADIVVTIVSKGARNSSPKTGFTFSNLIQDFQ
;
A
#
# COMPACT_ATOMS: atom_id res chain seq x y z
N MET A 1 21.31 -39.70 -56.70
CA MET A 1 20.92 -38.35 -57.18
C MET A 1 20.13 -38.51 -58.48
N ILE A 2 18.90 -39.04 -58.40
CA ILE A 2 18.06 -39.45 -59.53
C ILE A 2 16.59 -39.37 -59.06
N SER A 3 15.68 -38.73 -59.82
CA SER A 3 14.21 -38.98 -59.86
C SER A 3 13.36 -38.72 -58.58
N ILE A 4 12.01 -38.77 -58.51
CA ILE A 4 10.83 -38.63 -59.45
C ILE A 4 9.54 -38.44 -58.57
N GLU A 5 8.40 -38.01 -59.18
CA GLU A 5 7.00 -38.05 -58.66
C GLU A 5 6.66 -37.21 -57.38
N LEU A 6 5.46 -36.67 -57.09
CA LEU A 6 4.01 -36.82 -57.43
C LEU A 6 3.16 -37.43 -56.29
N ASP A 7 1.85 -37.16 -56.37
CA ASP A 7 0.73 -37.85 -55.71
C ASP A 7 0.57 -37.79 -54.17
N LEU A 8 -0.61 -38.11 -53.61
CA LEU A 8 -2.02 -37.71 -53.87
C LEU A 8 -2.89 -38.40 -52.77
N LEU A 9 -3.98 -37.75 -52.33
CA LEU A 9 -5.27 -38.35 -51.91
C LEU A 9 -5.40 -39.38 -50.73
N ARG A 10 -6.58 -39.30 -50.06
CA ARG A 10 -7.34 -40.41 -49.39
C ARG A 10 -6.70 -41.00 -48.10
N THR A 11 -7.38 -41.66 -47.13
CA THR A 11 -8.80 -41.84 -46.68
C THR A 11 -8.76 -42.36 -45.19
N THR A 12 -9.81 -42.50 -44.37
CA THR A 12 -11.29 -42.50 -44.51
C THR A 12 -12.00 -42.08 -43.19
N ASN A 13 -13.34 -42.05 -43.21
CA ASN A 13 -14.32 -42.50 -42.18
C ASN A 13 -13.76 -43.46 -41.09
N THR A 14 -14.29 -43.54 -39.86
CA THR A 14 -15.71 -43.65 -39.41
C THR A 14 -15.97 -42.90 -38.09
N MET A 15 -17.12 -42.24 -37.81
CA MET A 15 -18.52 -42.71 -37.64
C MET A 15 -18.81 -43.60 -36.41
N ALA A 16 -20.00 -43.36 -35.82
CA ALA A 16 -20.77 -44.15 -34.83
C ALA A 16 -20.53 -43.82 -33.32
N THR A 17 -21.50 -43.20 -32.58
CA THR A 17 -22.65 -43.76 -31.80
C THR A 17 -22.29 -44.08 -30.32
N GLU A 18 -23.12 -43.91 -29.28
CA GLU A 18 -24.54 -43.49 -29.15
C GLU A 18 -24.97 -43.13 -27.69
N THR A 19 -26.10 -42.41 -27.52
CA THR A 19 -27.01 -42.38 -26.32
C THR A 19 -26.48 -41.87 -24.95
N ARG A 20 -27.26 -41.43 -23.94
CA ARG A 20 -28.64 -40.87 -23.70
C ARG A 20 -28.56 -40.10 -22.33
N VAL A 21 -29.16 -38.95 -22.02
CA VAL A 21 -30.57 -38.44 -22.13
C VAL A 21 -31.52 -39.13 -21.12
N PRO A 22 -32.52 -38.44 -20.49
CA PRO A 22 -32.94 -37.02 -20.53
C PRO A 22 -32.39 -36.24 -19.30
N VAL A 23 -32.94 -35.19 -18.65
CA VAL A 23 -34.20 -34.37 -18.62
C VAL A 23 -33.80 -32.97 -18.03
N SER A 24 -34.54 -31.85 -17.95
CA SER A 24 -35.85 -31.28 -18.40
C SER A 24 -35.74 -29.73 -18.23
N SER A 25 -36.62 -28.82 -18.68
CA SER A 25 -37.70 -28.79 -19.67
C SER A 25 -38.06 -27.31 -19.99
N SER A 26 -38.45 -27.00 -21.23
CA SER A 26 -39.16 -25.75 -21.57
C SER A 26 -40.00 -25.95 -22.82
N GLN A 27 -41.11 -25.21 -22.97
CA GLN A 27 -42.13 -25.48 -23.99
C GLN A 27 -42.21 -24.43 -25.10
N THR A 28 -42.27 -24.94 -26.33
CA THR A 28 -43.14 -24.48 -27.43
C THR A 28 -42.92 -23.05 -27.99
N LEU A 29 -42.00 -22.96 -28.96
CA LEU A 29 -42.28 -22.73 -30.38
C LEU A 29 -43.43 -21.79 -30.82
N LYS A 30 -43.10 -20.83 -31.70
CA LYS A 30 -43.82 -20.64 -32.98
C LYS A 30 -43.01 -19.85 -34.04
N ARG A 31 -42.68 -20.56 -35.13
CA ARG A 31 -42.45 -20.21 -36.56
C ARG A 31 -41.94 -18.79 -36.94
N ILE A 32 -40.87 -18.60 -37.75
CA ILE A 32 -40.57 -19.12 -39.13
C ILE A 32 -41.55 -18.51 -40.17
N PRO A 33 -41.08 -17.73 -41.17
CA PRO A 33 -40.32 -18.30 -42.29
C PRO A 33 -39.11 -17.53 -42.84
N GLN A 34 -38.09 -18.29 -43.24
CA GLN A 34 -37.26 -17.96 -44.41
C GLN A 34 -38.07 -18.20 -45.69
N SER A 35 -37.82 -17.41 -46.74
CA SER A 35 -38.24 -17.79 -48.11
C SER A 35 -37.22 -17.32 -49.15
N LEU A 36 -36.85 -18.26 -50.03
CA LEU A 36 -36.16 -18.20 -51.33
C LEU A 36 -35.39 -16.92 -51.73
N LEU A 37 -34.07 -16.95 -51.96
CA LEU A 37 -33.26 -17.65 -53.00
C LEU A 37 -33.17 -16.94 -54.37
N ARG A 38 -31.96 -17.01 -54.97
CA ARG A 38 -31.56 -16.60 -56.35
C ARG A 38 -31.45 -15.09 -56.68
N GLY A 39 -30.34 -14.50 -56.23
CA GLY A 39 -29.13 -14.34 -57.07
C GLY A 39 -29.11 -13.33 -58.24
N ARG A 40 -28.14 -12.41 -58.18
CA ARG A 40 -27.38 -11.92 -59.34
C ARG A 40 -26.07 -11.27 -58.90
N GLU A 41 -24.99 -11.49 -59.65
CA GLU A 41 -23.77 -10.68 -59.52
C GLU A 41 -23.95 -9.36 -60.29
N SER A 42 -23.59 -8.23 -59.66
CA SER A 42 -23.15 -7.00 -60.36
C SER A 42 -22.59 -5.98 -59.36
N SER A 43 -21.71 -5.11 -59.85
CA SER A 43 -20.99 -4.08 -59.10
C SER A 43 -21.88 -2.98 -58.50
N GLY A 44 -21.56 -2.50 -57.30
CA GLY A 44 -22.18 -1.28 -56.74
C GLY A 44 -21.68 -0.89 -55.35
N SER A 45 -20.71 0.05 -55.27
CA SER A 45 -19.98 0.42 -54.05
C SER A 45 -20.76 1.35 -53.08
N ASN A 46 -22.06 1.12 -52.87
CA ASN A 46 -22.94 2.03 -52.10
C ASN A 46 -23.70 1.38 -50.92
N SER A 47 -23.66 0.06 -50.74
CA SER A 47 -24.39 -0.63 -49.66
C SER A 47 -23.70 -0.54 -48.30
N ALA A 48 -22.37 -0.69 -48.26
CA ALA A 48 -21.57 -0.71 -47.03
C ALA A 48 -21.70 0.60 -46.21
N LEU A 49 -21.86 1.75 -46.87
CA LEU A 49 -21.99 3.04 -46.20
C LEU A 49 -23.29 3.15 -45.40
N LYS A 50 -24.41 2.63 -45.93
CA LYS A 50 -25.70 2.59 -45.22
C LYS A 50 -25.67 1.62 -44.05
N ILE A 51 -25.09 0.44 -44.21
CA ILE A 51 -24.95 -0.52 -43.10
C ILE A 51 -24.07 0.05 -41.99
N SER A 52 -22.96 0.74 -42.34
CA SER A 52 -22.13 1.46 -41.36
C SER A 52 -22.91 2.56 -40.64
N GLN A 53 -23.78 3.31 -41.33
CA GLN A 53 -24.65 4.31 -40.70
C GLN A 53 -25.70 3.68 -39.79
N THR A 54 -26.38 2.60 -40.19
CA THR A 54 -27.37 1.92 -39.33
C THR A 54 -26.72 1.31 -38.09
N ILE A 55 -25.55 0.66 -38.23
CA ILE A 55 -24.80 0.14 -37.08
C ILE A 55 -24.31 1.29 -36.19
N LYS A 56 -23.84 2.41 -36.75
CA LYS A 56 -23.53 3.61 -35.95
C LYS A 56 -24.75 4.15 -35.23
N TRP A 57 -25.93 4.22 -35.85
CA TRP A 57 -27.16 4.64 -35.19
C TRP A 57 -27.58 3.67 -34.09
N VAL A 58 -27.48 2.35 -34.28
CA VAL A 58 -27.74 1.38 -33.22
C VAL A 58 -26.71 1.49 -32.09
N VAL A 59 -25.42 1.67 -32.40
CA VAL A 59 -24.38 1.89 -31.37
C VAL A 59 -24.57 3.24 -30.66
N TYR A 60 -25.01 4.30 -31.34
CA TYR A 60 -25.35 5.57 -30.70
C TYR A 60 -26.63 5.47 -29.88
N ILE A 61 -27.65 4.70 -30.30
CA ILE A 61 -28.86 4.46 -29.51
C ILE A 61 -28.54 3.58 -28.30
N CYS A 62 -27.78 2.49 -28.45
CA CYS A 62 -27.34 1.67 -27.34
C CYS A 62 -26.39 2.43 -26.40
N ALA A 63 -25.48 3.27 -26.90
CA ALA A 63 -24.65 4.13 -26.07
C ALA A 63 -25.47 5.26 -25.42
N PHE A 64 -26.48 5.82 -26.09
CA PHE A 64 -27.39 6.80 -25.50
C PHE A 64 -28.30 6.16 -24.44
N VAL A 65 -28.72 4.90 -24.62
CA VAL A 65 -29.49 4.11 -23.64
C VAL A 65 -28.61 3.64 -22.48
N PHE A 66 -27.35 3.25 -22.70
CA PHE A 66 -26.40 2.97 -21.62
C PHE A 66 -25.96 4.23 -20.89
N CYS A 67 -25.81 5.36 -21.59
CA CYS A 67 -25.63 6.66 -20.94
C CYS A 67 -26.90 7.08 -20.19
N LEU A 68 -28.11 6.84 -20.71
CA LEU A 68 -29.35 7.04 -19.95
C LEU A 68 -29.39 6.13 -18.73
N GLN A 69 -29.04 4.84 -18.84
CA GLN A 69 -29.03 3.92 -17.71
C GLN A 69 -27.95 4.27 -16.68
N ALA A 70 -26.80 4.80 -17.09
CA ALA A 70 -25.81 5.40 -16.18
C ALA A 70 -26.28 6.76 -15.60
N LEU A 71 -27.15 7.48 -16.31
CA LEU A 71 -27.85 8.71 -15.87
C LEU A 71 -29.24 8.44 -15.25
N LEU A 72 -29.55 7.18 -14.95
CA LEU A 72 -30.77 6.70 -14.28
C LEU A 72 -30.42 5.74 -13.12
N GLY A 73 -29.17 5.27 -13.08
CA GLY A 73 -28.44 4.97 -11.84
C GLY A 73 -28.01 6.23 -11.09
N THR A 74 -28.42 7.42 -11.52
CA THR A 74 -28.54 8.57 -10.62
C THR A 74 -29.56 8.24 -9.54
N VAL A 75 -29.15 8.34 -8.28
CA VAL A 75 -30.11 8.70 -7.24
C VAL A 75 -30.58 10.11 -7.59
N ASP A 76 -31.74 10.24 -8.25
CA ASP A 76 -32.28 11.51 -8.72
C ASP A 76 -32.89 12.28 -7.54
N ALA A 77 -31.98 12.77 -6.71
CA ALA A 77 -32.25 13.54 -5.52
C ALA A 77 -32.60 14.98 -5.90
N ASP A 78 -33.84 15.39 -5.65
CA ASP A 78 -34.25 16.81 -5.70
C ASP A 78 -33.23 17.63 -4.86
N PRO A 79 -32.43 18.54 -5.48
CA PRO A 79 -31.31 19.16 -4.79
C PRO A 79 -31.79 20.26 -3.85
N VAL A 80 -31.44 20.18 -2.57
CA VAL A 80 -31.81 21.19 -1.56
C VAL A 80 -31.25 22.56 -1.92
N LEU A 81 -32.14 23.50 -2.26
CA LEU A 81 -31.76 24.89 -2.46
C LEU A 81 -31.83 25.65 -1.14
N ALA A 82 -30.71 25.64 -0.42
CA ALA A 82 -30.46 26.55 0.69
C ALA A 82 -30.47 28.00 0.18
N SER A 83 -31.26 28.88 0.82
CA SER A 83 -31.35 30.29 0.45
C SER A 83 -31.55 31.16 1.68
N SER A 84 -30.75 32.22 1.80
CA SER A 84 -30.91 33.22 2.86
C SER A 84 -32.03 34.24 2.59
N LEU A 85 -32.97 33.90 1.68
CA LEU A 85 -33.97 34.81 1.15
C LEU A 85 -35.40 34.27 1.39
N GLY A 86 -36.26 35.14 1.92
CA GLY A 86 -37.72 34.98 2.01
C GLY A 86 -38.26 34.55 3.39
N PHE A 87 -37.65 33.59 4.06
CA PHE A 87 -38.04 33.19 5.43
C PHE A 87 -36.79 33.03 6.31
N CYS A 88 -36.83 33.57 7.52
CA CYS A 88 -35.89 33.26 8.59
C CYS A 88 -36.60 33.32 9.95
N LYS A 89 -36.39 32.32 10.81
CA LYS A 89 -36.88 32.30 12.21
C LYS A 89 -35.78 32.67 13.21
N ASN A 90 -36.18 33.12 14.40
CA ASN A 90 -35.29 33.02 15.56
C ASN A 90 -35.07 31.54 15.93
N VAL A 91 -33.92 31.26 16.53
CA VAL A 91 -33.42 29.92 16.83
C VAL A 91 -33.61 29.63 18.32
N THR A 92 -34.08 28.44 18.66
CA THR A 92 -34.21 28.00 20.06
C THR A 92 -32.84 27.63 20.63
N VAL A 93 -32.58 28.04 21.87
CA VAL A 93 -31.36 27.74 22.63
C VAL A 93 -31.70 26.85 23.83
N LEU A 94 -30.71 26.29 24.53
CA LEU A 94 -30.94 25.29 25.58
C LEU A 94 -31.58 25.92 26.83
N LYS A 95 -31.10 27.10 27.25
CA LYS A 95 -31.58 27.85 28.42
C LYS A 95 -31.49 29.36 28.20
N GLY A 96 -32.34 29.91 27.34
CA GLY A 96 -32.35 31.35 27.06
C GLY A 96 -33.52 31.85 26.22
N ALA A 97 -33.47 33.12 25.83
CA ALA A 97 -34.42 33.72 24.90
C ALA A 97 -34.08 33.35 23.44
N PRO A 98 -35.07 33.15 22.54
CA PRO A 98 -34.81 32.73 21.16
C PRO A 98 -33.91 33.69 20.37
N LEU A 99 -32.80 33.17 19.85
CA LEU A 99 -31.68 33.92 19.31
C LEU A 99 -31.90 34.37 17.86
N HIS A 100 -31.48 35.61 17.54
CA HIS A 100 -31.66 36.19 16.20
C HIS A 100 -30.42 36.00 15.30
N CYS A 101 -30.41 34.88 14.57
CA CYS A 101 -29.33 34.52 13.66
C CYS A 101 -29.52 34.96 12.20
N CYS A 102 -30.60 35.68 11.87
CA CYS A 102 -30.90 36.03 10.48
C CYS A 102 -29.86 36.98 9.85
N LEU A 103 -29.51 36.69 8.60
CA LEU A 103 -28.56 37.50 7.82
C LEU A 103 -29.21 38.80 7.30
N PRO A 104 -28.45 39.91 7.23
CA PRO A 104 -28.96 41.17 6.69
C PRO A 104 -29.33 41.03 5.20
N ALA A 105 -30.42 41.68 4.79
CA ALA A 105 -30.92 41.65 3.42
C ALA A 105 -29.83 42.12 2.41
N PRO A 106 -29.67 41.45 1.26
CA PRO A 106 -28.58 41.75 0.34
C PRO A 106 -28.80 43.10 -0.36
N LYS A 107 -27.85 44.03 -0.20
CA LYS A 107 -27.85 45.38 -0.81
C LYS A 107 -27.79 45.40 -2.35
N ARG A 108 -27.83 44.24 -3.02
CA ARG A 108 -27.81 44.04 -4.47
C ARG A 108 -28.36 42.66 -4.83
N THR A 109 -28.81 42.47 -6.07
CA THR A 109 -29.21 41.17 -6.62
C THR A 109 -28.13 40.09 -6.39
N PRO A 110 -28.47 38.89 -5.92
CA PRO A 110 -27.52 37.79 -5.76
C PRO A 110 -26.80 37.44 -7.08
N ILE A 111 -25.47 37.33 -7.01
CA ILE A 111 -24.64 36.93 -8.15
C ILE A 111 -24.37 35.42 -8.10
N ARG A 112 -24.51 34.72 -9.23
CA ARG A 112 -24.10 33.31 -9.32
C ARG A 112 -22.59 33.21 -9.12
N PHE A 113 -22.14 32.25 -8.31
CA PHE A 113 -20.73 31.96 -8.12
C PHE A 113 -20.03 31.67 -9.46
N ARG A 114 -18.79 32.14 -9.58
CA ARG A 114 -17.86 31.78 -10.64
C ARG A 114 -16.51 31.53 -10.00
N PHE A 115 -15.79 30.50 -10.45
CA PHE A 115 -14.44 30.23 -9.96
C PHE A 115 -13.53 31.45 -10.17
N PRO A 116 -12.69 31.81 -9.18
CA PRO A 116 -11.77 32.94 -9.31
C PRO A 116 -10.72 32.64 -10.39
N ARG A 117 -10.30 33.68 -11.13
CA ARG A 117 -9.09 33.58 -11.97
C ARG A 117 -7.88 33.47 -11.04
N ILE A 118 -7.30 32.27 -10.95
CA ILE A 118 -6.08 32.03 -10.18
C ILE A 118 -4.91 32.74 -10.90
N PRO A 119 -4.18 33.66 -10.25
CA PRO A 119 -3.01 34.31 -10.84
C PRO A 119 -1.94 33.27 -11.21
N ARG A 120 -1.08 33.59 -12.17
CA ARG A 120 0.02 32.70 -12.59
C ARG A 120 1.36 33.44 -12.52
N THR A 121 2.40 32.70 -12.17
CA THR A 121 3.79 33.15 -12.27
C THR A 121 4.21 33.34 -13.74
N LEU A 122 5.35 33.99 -13.97
CA LEU A 122 5.99 34.07 -15.30
C LEU A 122 6.23 32.68 -15.94
N LEU A 123 6.35 31.63 -15.13
CA LEU A 123 6.49 30.23 -15.56
C LEU A 123 5.13 29.50 -15.67
N GLY A 124 4.02 30.23 -15.74
CA GLY A 124 2.66 29.69 -15.91
C GLY A 124 2.09 28.93 -14.70
N ARG A 125 2.86 28.71 -13.63
CA ARG A 125 2.41 28.01 -12.41
C ARG A 125 1.32 28.81 -11.68
N PRO A 126 0.22 28.19 -11.22
CA PRO A 126 -0.80 28.88 -10.43
C PRO A 126 -0.22 29.37 -9.09
N ILE A 127 -0.52 30.61 -8.72
CA ILE A 127 -0.22 31.19 -7.41
C ILE A 127 -1.40 30.85 -6.50
N LEU A 128 -1.22 29.83 -5.68
CA LEU A 128 -2.21 29.39 -4.69
C LEU A 128 -1.89 30.02 -3.33
N ARG A 129 -2.92 30.24 -2.52
CA ARG A 129 -2.78 30.67 -1.12
C ARG A 129 -2.62 29.42 -0.27
N GLU A 130 -1.53 29.36 0.49
CA GLU A 130 -1.13 28.21 1.29
C GLU A 130 -1.63 28.38 2.73
N ARG A 131 -2.56 27.51 3.15
CA ARG A 131 -2.90 27.35 4.56
C ARG A 131 -1.76 26.59 5.24
N LYS A 132 -1.31 27.05 6.40
CA LYS A 132 -0.17 26.48 7.14
C LYS A 132 -0.58 25.99 8.53
N PRO A 133 0.14 25.03 9.14
CA PRO A 133 -0.19 24.55 10.48
C PRO A 133 -0.01 25.67 11.53
N ALA A 134 -0.98 25.82 12.43
CA ALA A 134 -1.00 26.87 13.45
C ALA A 134 0.22 26.81 14.38
N HIS A 135 0.63 25.61 14.82
CA HIS A 135 1.82 25.40 15.65
C HIS A 135 3.14 25.81 14.95
N ILE A 136 3.17 25.88 13.62
CA ILE A 136 4.31 26.41 12.87
C ILE A 136 4.21 27.94 12.75
N VAL A 137 3.07 28.50 12.33
CA VAL A 137 2.95 29.95 12.09
C VAL A 137 2.76 30.79 13.36
N GLN A 138 2.46 30.19 14.51
CA GLN A 138 2.58 30.88 15.81
C GLN A 138 4.02 31.29 16.13
N ARG A 139 5.01 30.63 15.50
CA ARG A 139 6.44 30.96 15.62
C ARG A 139 6.88 32.06 14.63
N ASP A 140 5.96 32.60 13.83
CA ASP A 140 6.15 33.74 12.91
C ASP A 140 5.43 34.99 13.47
N PRO A 141 6.14 35.96 14.07
CA PRO A 141 5.53 37.15 14.65
C PRO A 141 4.81 38.05 13.62
N ASP A 142 5.19 38.02 12.34
CA ASP A 142 4.52 38.80 11.30
C ASP A 142 3.20 38.15 10.91
N TYR A 143 3.16 36.80 10.88
CA TYR A 143 1.92 36.05 10.74
C TYR A 143 0.97 36.29 11.92
N VAL A 144 1.45 36.16 13.15
CA VAL A 144 0.64 36.39 14.37
C VAL A 144 0.08 37.83 14.38
N ARG A 145 0.90 38.83 14.04
CA ARG A 145 0.45 40.24 13.97
C ARG A 145 -0.55 40.49 12.85
N LYS A 146 -0.34 39.97 11.64
CA LYS A 146 -1.29 40.20 10.53
C LYS A 146 -2.62 39.46 10.72
N TYR A 147 -2.59 38.27 11.33
CA TYR A 147 -3.80 37.51 11.65
C TYR A 147 -4.64 38.20 12.74
N ASN A 148 -3.98 38.69 13.80
CA ASN A 148 -4.60 39.58 14.78
C ASN A 148 -5.20 40.84 14.15
N LEU A 149 -4.47 41.54 13.28
CA LEU A 149 -4.95 42.75 12.61
C LEU A 149 -6.20 42.49 11.75
N ALA A 150 -6.29 41.32 11.10
CA ALA A 150 -7.46 40.95 10.31
C ALA A 150 -8.70 40.73 11.18
N TYR A 151 -8.57 40.00 12.30
CA TYR A 151 -9.67 39.81 13.25
C TYR A 151 -10.05 41.10 13.99
N ALA A 152 -9.08 41.93 14.39
CA ALA A 152 -9.33 43.23 15.00
C ALA A 152 -10.15 44.14 14.06
N ARG A 153 -9.79 44.20 12.77
CA ARG A 153 -10.54 44.96 11.76
C ARG A 153 -11.92 44.36 11.48
N MET A 154 -12.10 43.04 11.57
CA MET A 154 -13.40 42.38 11.39
C MET A 154 -14.34 42.55 12.59
N LYS A 155 -13.80 42.50 13.81
CA LYS A 155 -14.51 42.80 15.08
C LYS A 155 -14.87 44.30 15.19
N ALA A 156 -14.12 45.19 14.55
CA ALA A 156 -14.39 46.64 14.51
C ALA A 156 -15.36 47.10 13.40
N LEU A 157 -15.90 46.20 12.57
CA LEU A 157 -16.96 46.55 11.61
C LEU A 157 -18.33 46.65 12.30
N PRO A 158 -19.20 47.60 11.91
CA PRO A 158 -20.54 47.71 12.47
C PRO A 158 -21.42 46.53 12.05
N ASP A 159 -22.40 46.18 12.88
CA ASP A 159 -23.32 45.05 12.67
C ASP A 159 -24.21 45.15 11.42
N THR A 160 -24.19 46.30 10.72
CA THR A 160 -24.88 46.53 9.44
C THR A 160 -23.98 46.26 8.22
N ASP A 161 -22.70 45.92 8.42
CA ASP A 161 -21.81 45.39 7.39
C ASP A 161 -21.88 43.86 7.38
N PRO A 162 -22.26 43.21 6.26
CA PRO A 162 -22.34 41.75 6.18
C PRO A 162 -20.98 41.04 6.36
N ARG A 163 -19.86 41.79 6.36
CA ARG A 163 -18.51 41.31 6.66
C ARG A 163 -18.15 41.36 8.14
N SER A 164 -18.97 41.98 8.99
CA SER A 164 -18.68 42.08 10.43
C SER A 164 -18.61 40.70 11.07
N PHE A 165 -17.86 40.59 12.18
CA PHE A 165 -17.66 39.30 12.82
C PHE A 165 -18.98 38.67 13.31
N LEU A 166 -19.90 39.50 13.84
CA LEU A 166 -21.27 39.12 14.17
C LEU A 166 -22.00 38.49 12.96
N ASN A 167 -21.87 39.09 11.77
CA ASN A 167 -22.55 38.60 10.58
C ASN A 167 -21.86 37.38 9.95
N GLN A 168 -20.56 37.18 10.15
CA GLN A 168 -19.91 35.90 9.81
C GLN A 168 -20.43 34.78 10.73
N TRP A 169 -20.39 34.97 12.05
CA TRP A 169 -20.97 34.05 13.02
C TRP A 169 -22.43 33.67 12.68
N ARG A 170 -23.27 34.65 12.32
CA ARG A 170 -24.66 34.40 11.88
C ARG A 170 -24.76 33.51 10.65
N VAL A 171 -23.78 33.48 9.73
CA VAL A 171 -23.77 32.52 8.59
C VAL A 171 -23.69 31.09 9.11
N HIS A 172 -22.93 30.83 10.18
CA HIS A 172 -22.93 29.52 10.82
C HIS A 172 -24.30 29.23 11.47
N CYS A 173 -24.70 30.02 12.49
CA CYS A 173 -25.93 29.74 13.24
C CYS A 173 -27.18 29.58 12.33
N SER A 174 -27.32 30.38 11.27
CA SER A 174 -28.52 30.34 10.42
C SER A 174 -28.62 29.17 9.45
N PHE A 175 -27.50 28.54 9.07
CA PHE A 175 -27.46 27.33 8.23
C PHE A 175 -27.27 26.05 9.06
N CYS A 176 -26.66 26.17 10.24
CA CYS A 176 -26.30 25.07 11.14
C CYS A 176 -27.30 24.89 12.30
N ASN A 177 -28.34 25.72 12.42
CA ASN A 177 -29.44 25.49 13.36
C ASN A 177 -30.78 26.09 12.88
N GLU A 178 -31.31 25.54 11.78
CA GLU A 178 -32.72 25.65 11.35
C GLU A 178 -33.30 27.04 11.02
N ALA A 179 -32.54 28.13 11.08
CA ALA A 179 -33.11 29.46 10.91
C ALA A 179 -33.77 29.66 9.52
N PHE A 180 -33.21 29.05 8.48
CA PHE A 180 -33.75 29.03 7.13
C PHE A 180 -34.60 27.78 6.83
N LYS A 181 -35.42 27.85 5.77
CA LYS A 181 -36.14 26.71 5.18
C LYS A 181 -35.52 26.28 3.85
N GLN A 182 -35.74 25.02 3.49
CA GLN A 182 -35.39 24.50 2.16
C GLN A 182 -36.33 25.06 1.08
N ARG A 183 -35.82 25.19 -0.15
CA ARG A 183 -36.59 25.59 -1.34
C ARG A 183 -36.45 24.59 -2.47
N ARG A 184 -37.48 24.49 -3.31
CA ARG A 184 -37.49 23.71 -4.55
C ARG A 184 -36.83 24.47 -5.71
N THR A 185 -36.44 23.75 -6.74
CA THR A 185 -36.02 24.29 -8.04
C THR A 185 -37.17 25.03 -8.75
N PRO A 186 -36.89 25.96 -9.69
CA PRO A 186 -35.57 26.40 -10.17
C PRO A 186 -35.00 27.63 -9.42
N GLY A 187 -33.84 27.44 -8.78
CA GLY A 187 -33.05 28.54 -8.21
C GLY A 187 -33.46 28.98 -6.80
N PRO A 188 -32.64 29.81 -6.11
CA PRO A 188 -32.77 30.14 -4.68
C PRO A 188 -33.98 31.02 -4.32
N LEU A 189 -34.91 31.23 -5.25
CA LEU A 189 -36.19 31.93 -5.07
C LEU A 189 -37.39 31.03 -5.41
N GLY A 190 -37.18 29.75 -5.72
CA GLY A 190 -38.25 28.76 -5.88
C GLY A 190 -39.04 28.54 -4.58
N PRO A 191 -40.19 27.84 -4.64
CA PRO A 191 -41.12 27.77 -3.51
C PRO A 191 -40.51 27.06 -2.30
N GLU A 192 -40.91 27.52 -1.10
CA GLU A 192 -40.51 26.89 0.17
C GLU A 192 -41.14 25.52 0.34
N THR A 193 -40.43 24.60 0.98
CA THR A 193 -40.87 23.21 1.18
C THR A 193 -41.64 23.01 2.49
N GLY A 194 -41.55 23.98 3.41
CA GLY A 194 -41.98 23.86 4.80
C GLY A 194 -40.86 23.40 5.75
N VAL A 195 -39.99 22.50 5.29
CA VAL A 195 -38.92 21.86 6.09
C VAL A 195 -37.75 22.81 6.35
N VAL A 196 -37.17 22.70 7.55
CA VAL A 196 -36.02 23.50 8.00
C VAL A 196 -34.70 23.10 7.32
N LEU A 197 -33.75 24.02 7.30
CA LEU A 197 -32.40 23.81 6.76
C LEU A 197 -31.42 23.49 7.88
N GLN A 198 -30.71 22.37 7.76
CA GLN A 198 -29.61 21.96 8.63
C GLN A 198 -28.53 21.33 7.75
N VAL A 199 -27.32 21.92 7.75
CA VAL A 199 -26.20 21.46 6.89
C VAL A 199 -25.34 20.37 7.53
N HIS A 200 -25.49 20.15 8.84
CA HIS A 200 -24.90 19.00 9.54
C HIS A 200 -25.67 17.70 9.27
N TYR A 201 -25.06 16.57 9.65
CA TYR A 201 -25.60 15.20 9.54
C TYR A 201 -25.94 14.80 8.10
N SER A 202 -25.11 15.25 7.15
CA SER A 202 -25.30 14.98 5.72
C SER A 202 -24.08 15.33 4.86
N TRP A 203 -24.13 14.89 3.59
CA TRP A 203 -23.19 15.24 2.52
C TRP A 203 -22.90 16.73 2.37
N THR A 204 -23.75 17.62 2.90
CA THR A 204 -23.53 19.08 2.80
C THR A 204 -22.54 19.63 3.82
N PHE A 205 -22.23 18.90 4.91
CA PHE A 205 -21.35 19.34 6.00
C PHE A 205 -19.97 19.83 5.50
N LEU A 206 -19.16 18.96 4.88
CA LEU A 206 -17.83 19.33 4.37
C LEU A 206 -17.84 20.39 3.24
N PRO A 207 -18.67 20.28 2.17
CA PRO A 207 -18.65 21.29 1.11
C PRO A 207 -19.20 22.64 1.55
N TRP A 208 -20.17 22.70 2.47
CA TRP A 208 -20.67 23.97 3.01
C TRP A 208 -19.58 24.68 3.82
N HIS A 209 -18.95 24.00 4.79
CA HIS A 209 -17.87 24.57 5.60
C HIS A 209 -16.66 24.99 4.74
N ARG A 210 -16.32 24.22 3.71
CA ARG A 210 -15.26 24.57 2.75
C ARG A 210 -15.55 25.89 2.01
N ILE A 211 -16.81 26.15 1.64
CA ILE A 211 -17.21 27.40 1.00
C ILE A 211 -17.30 28.56 2.00
N TYR A 212 -17.78 28.31 3.23
CA TYR A 212 -17.81 29.31 4.30
C TYR A 212 -16.39 29.85 4.60
N LEU A 213 -15.42 28.96 4.83
CA LEU A 213 -14.01 29.31 5.03
C LEU A 213 -13.41 30.07 3.83
N TYR A 214 -13.77 29.71 2.60
CA TYR A 214 -13.29 30.41 1.40
C TYR A 214 -13.74 31.88 1.33
N TYR A 215 -14.95 32.19 1.81
CA TYR A 215 -15.41 33.58 1.90
C TYR A 215 -14.82 34.31 3.10
N HIS A 216 -14.81 33.69 4.29
CA HIS A 216 -14.27 34.30 5.51
C HIS A 216 -12.79 34.70 5.36
N GLU A 217 -11.95 33.79 4.86
CA GLU A 217 -10.54 34.02 4.56
C GLU A 217 -10.32 35.17 3.57
N ARG A 218 -11.21 35.31 2.57
CA ARG A 218 -11.16 36.41 1.59
C ARG A 218 -11.64 37.74 2.17
N ILE A 219 -12.55 37.72 3.15
CA ILE A 219 -12.96 38.92 3.87
C ILE A 219 -11.80 39.39 4.75
N LEU A 220 -11.19 38.51 5.56
CA LEU A 220 -9.99 38.81 6.34
C LEU A 220 -8.87 39.40 5.46
N ALA A 221 -8.52 38.73 4.35
CA ALA A 221 -7.56 39.20 3.37
C ALA A 221 -7.88 40.64 2.87
N SER A 222 -9.15 40.91 2.55
CA SER A 222 -9.59 42.24 2.09
C SER A 222 -9.55 43.32 3.18
N LEU A 223 -9.67 42.96 4.45
CA LEU A 223 -9.62 43.91 5.57
C LEU A 223 -8.19 44.35 5.90
N ILE A 224 -7.18 43.53 5.59
CA ILE A 224 -5.75 43.88 5.74
C ILE A 224 -5.06 44.27 4.43
N ASN A 225 -5.74 44.22 3.29
CA ASN A 225 -5.19 44.40 1.94
C ASN A 225 -4.06 43.40 1.57
N ASP A 226 -4.03 42.21 2.18
CA ASP A 226 -3.09 41.13 1.86
C ASP A 226 -3.77 40.08 0.97
N PRO A 227 -3.62 40.12 -0.36
CA PRO A 227 -4.20 39.10 -1.26
C PRO A 227 -3.50 37.74 -1.17
N THR A 228 -2.41 37.60 -0.40
CA THR A 228 -1.73 36.33 -0.13
C THR A 228 -2.24 35.65 1.14
N PHE A 229 -2.99 36.37 1.98
CA PHE A 229 -3.50 35.86 3.25
C PHE A 229 -4.34 34.58 3.09
N ALA A 230 -4.03 33.61 3.94
CA ALA A 230 -4.69 32.32 4.10
C ALA A 230 -4.97 32.09 5.58
N LEU A 231 -5.97 31.26 5.90
CA LEU A 231 -6.19 30.82 7.28
C LEU A 231 -5.12 29.80 7.71
N PRO A 232 -4.64 29.83 8.96
CA PRO A 232 -3.89 28.71 9.52
C PRO A 232 -4.83 27.54 9.79
N PHE A 233 -4.29 26.32 9.93
CA PHE A 233 -5.05 25.15 10.35
C PHE A 233 -4.51 24.59 11.68
N TRP A 234 -5.41 24.29 12.62
CA TRP A 234 -5.03 23.58 13.84
C TRP A 234 -4.81 22.11 13.47
N ASN A 235 -3.60 21.60 13.68
CA ASN A 235 -3.10 20.36 13.10
C ASN A 235 -3.23 19.18 14.08
N TRP A 236 -4.43 19.02 14.63
CA TRP A 236 -4.69 18.13 15.76
C TRP A 236 -4.80 16.64 15.43
N ASP A 237 -4.67 16.27 14.15
CA ASP A 237 -4.48 14.90 13.68
C ASP A 237 -3.02 14.43 13.84
N ASN A 238 -2.05 15.33 13.66
CA ASN A 238 -0.63 15.03 13.84
C ASN A 238 -0.25 14.86 15.32
N GLN A 239 -0.12 13.61 15.74
CA GLN A 239 0.34 13.26 17.09
C GLN A 239 1.87 13.20 17.23
N LEU A 240 2.64 13.33 16.14
CA LEU A 240 4.09 13.23 16.14
C LEU A 240 4.78 14.55 16.56
N ASP A 241 4.20 15.70 16.20
CA ASP A 241 4.67 17.00 16.70
C ASP A 241 4.09 17.26 18.09
N GLN A 242 4.93 17.78 18.99
CA GLN A 242 4.56 17.98 20.39
C GLN A 242 3.46 19.04 20.56
N GLU A 243 3.50 20.15 19.82
CA GLU A 243 2.57 21.27 19.92
C GLU A 243 1.33 21.12 19.02
N ALA A 244 1.40 20.35 17.94
CA ALA A 244 0.40 20.36 16.87
C ALA A 244 -1.05 20.05 17.31
N ALA A 245 -1.22 19.14 18.26
CA ALA A 245 -2.50 18.75 18.85
C ALA A 245 -2.84 19.45 20.19
N MET A 246 -1.98 20.36 20.67
CA MET A 246 -2.34 21.30 21.74
C MET A 246 -3.13 22.49 21.15
N MET A 247 -3.93 23.18 21.96
CA MET A 247 -4.61 24.40 21.52
C MET A 247 -3.58 25.48 21.11
N PRO A 248 -3.58 26.04 19.88
CA PRO A 248 -2.44 26.83 19.41
C PRO A 248 -2.28 28.15 20.18
N ALA A 249 -1.05 28.43 20.63
CA ALA A 249 -0.75 29.50 21.57
C ALA A 249 -1.09 30.91 21.04
N MET A 250 -1.12 31.09 19.71
CA MET A 250 -1.52 32.35 19.05
C MET A 250 -2.95 32.83 19.38
N PHE A 251 -3.79 31.97 19.96
CA PHE A 251 -5.15 32.29 20.39
C PHE A 251 -5.25 32.80 21.85
N PHE A 252 -4.14 32.96 22.58
CA PHE A 252 -4.14 33.44 23.98
C PHE A 252 -3.98 34.97 24.10
N PRO A 253 -4.44 35.60 25.19
CA PRO A 253 -4.75 37.04 25.21
C PRO A 253 -3.54 37.96 25.08
N ASN A 254 -2.33 37.46 25.35
CA ASN A 254 -1.08 38.22 25.27
C ASN A 254 0.00 37.53 24.40
N PHE A 255 -0.38 36.56 23.55
CA PHE A 255 0.60 35.87 22.70
C PHE A 255 0.99 36.74 21.49
N GLY A 256 2.20 37.31 21.51
CA GLY A 256 2.77 38.14 20.43
C GLY A 256 2.12 39.52 20.25
N VAL A 257 0.88 39.70 20.74
CA VAL A 257 0.12 40.96 20.74
C VAL A 257 -0.64 41.04 22.08
N GLN A 258 -0.57 42.19 22.77
CA GLN A 258 -1.40 42.44 23.96
C GLN A 258 -2.86 42.61 23.56
N ASN A 259 -3.79 42.04 24.35
CA ASN A 259 -5.22 42.01 24.06
C ASN A 259 -5.52 41.45 22.64
N SER A 260 -4.94 40.28 22.37
CA SER A 260 -5.07 39.52 21.11
C SER A 260 -6.52 39.45 20.63
N ALA A 261 -6.81 39.95 19.42
CA ALA A 261 -8.14 39.88 18.81
C ALA A 261 -8.54 38.43 18.43
N LEU A 262 -7.56 37.52 18.43
CA LEU A 262 -7.73 36.07 18.29
C LEU A 262 -8.13 35.39 19.61
N PHE A 263 -8.04 36.08 20.75
CA PHE A 263 -8.49 35.54 22.03
C PHE A 263 -10.01 35.42 22.09
N ASP A 264 -10.43 34.36 22.76
CA ASP A 264 -11.75 34.22 23.34
C ASP A 264 -11.66 33.61 24.74
N GLN A 265 -12.57 34.01 25.61
CA GLN A 265 -12.61 33.65 27.03
C GLN A 265 -13.46 32.42 27.31
N PHE A 266 -14.39 32.06 26.41
CA PHE A 266 -15.31 30.92 26.57
C PHE A 266 -14.73 29.58 26.06
N ARG A 267 -13.40 29.44 26.13
CA ARG A 267 -12.70 28.17 25.88
C ARG A 267 -12.48 27.46 27.21
N ASN A 268 -12.52 26.12 27.20
CA ASN A 268 -12.35 25.33 28.42
C ASN A 268 -10.98 25.62 29.09
N PRO A 269 -10.93 26.21 30.30
CA PRO A 269 -9.68 26.61 30.94
C PRO A 269 -8.81 25.41 31.37
N ASN A 270 -9.42 24.23 31.56
CA ASN A 270 -8.71 22.99 31.86
C ASN A 270 -7.97 22.43 30.64
N HIS A 271 -8.27 22.94 29.44
CA HIS A 271 -7.79 22.46 28.12
C HIS A 271 -6.77 23.38 27.46
N LEU A 272 -6.25 24.35 28.23
CA LEU A 272 -5.12 25.16 27.82
C LEU A 272 -3.82 24.30 27.78
N PRO A 273 -2.83 24.64 26.93
CA PRO A 273 -1.56 23.92 26.86
C PRO A 273 -0.84 23.89 28.22
N PRO A 274 -0.18 22.78 28.57
CA PRO A 274 0.26 21.71 27.67
C PRO A 274 -0.77 20.61 27.35
N LYS A 275 -2.04 20.69 27.79
CA LYS A 275 -3.01 19.61 27.51
C LYS A 275 -3.26 19.45 26.00
N ILE A 276 -3.33 18.19 25.57
CA ILE A 276 -3.53 17.76 24.18
C ILE A 276 -5.03 17.55 23.93
N LEU A 277 -5.54 17.93 22.76
CA LEU A 277 -6.89 17.56 22.32
C LEU A 277 -7.05 16.05 22.34
N TYR A 278 -8.02 15.54 23.08
CA TYR A 278 -8.35 14.12 23.14
C TYR A 278 -9.61 13.85 22.31
N LEU A 279 -9.52 12.97 21.31
CA LEU A 279 -10.59 12.68 20.36
C LEU A 279 -11.54 11.55 20.84
N GLY A 280 -11.21 10.90 21.95
CA GLY A 280 -12.13 10.05 22.72
C GLY A 280 -12.77 10.77 23.91
N TYR A 281 -12.78 12.11 23.91
CA TYR A 281 -13.23 12.93 25.04
C TYR A 281 -14.64 12.58 25.50
N ASN A 282 -14.80 12.51 26.82
CA ASN A 282 -16.06 12.32 27.50
C ASN A 282 -16.14 13.33 28.66
N SER A 283 -16.92 14.39 28.45
CA SER A 283 -17.13 15.47 29.44
C SER A 283 -17.63 14.97 30.80
N LYS A 284 -18.37 13.85 30.85
CA LYS A 284 -18.79 13.23 32.12
C LYS A 284 -17.63 12.55 32.85
N LEU A 285 -16.82 11.74 32.16
CA LEU A 285 -15.67 11.06 32.80
C LEU A 285 -14.60 12.05 33.27
N GLU A 286 -14.49 13.22 32.64
CA GLU A 286 -13.66 14.31 33.15
C GLU A 286 -14.25 14.93 34.42
N ALA A 287 -15.54 15.27 34.42
CA ALA A 287 -16.20 15.84 35.60
C ALA A 287 -16.21 14.89 36.81
N GLU A 288 -16.23 13.57 36.58
CA GLU A 288 -16.10 12.55 37.62
C GLU A 288 -14.64 12.24 38.02
N GLY A 289 -13.65 12.90 37.41
CA GLY A 289 -12.22 12.72 37.70
C GLY A 289 -11.65 11.37 37.27
N GLN A 290 -12.30 10.69 36.33
CA GLN A 290 -11.97 9.33 35.88
C GLN A 290 -11.19 9.29 34.55
N GLN A 291 -11.22 10.37 33.76
CA GLN A 291 -10.52 10.50 32.47
C GLN A 291 -9.00 10.74 32.62
N ASN A 292 -8.33 9.90 33.41
CA ASN A 292 -6.90 10.02 33.74
C ASN A 292 -6.03 9.27 32.73
N LEU A 293 -5.84 9.86 31.55
CA LEU A 293 -4.94 9.36 30.50
C LEU A 293 -3.63 10.15 30.45
N THR A 294 -2.52 9.49 30.15
CA THR A 294 -1.24 10.16 29.84
C THR A 294 -1.21 10.71 28.42
N ASP A 295 -0.37 11.71 28.16
CA ASP A 295 -0.14 12.28 26.81
C ASP A 295 0.14 11.21 25.74
N LYS A 296 0.85 10.12 26.07
CA LYS A 296 1.13 9.02 25.13
C LYS A 296 -0.12 8.17 24.84
N GLN A 297 -0.99 7.96 25.83
CA GLN A 297 -2.28 7.30 25.62
C GLN A 297 -3.22 8.19 24.79
N ILE A 298 -3.34 9.49 25.13
CA ILE A 298 -4.15 10.46 24.37
C ILE A 298 -3.71 10.49 22.90
N ARG A 299 -2.40 10.58 22.62
CA ARG A 299 -1.86 10.51 21.26
C ARG A 299 -2.17 9.19 20.56
N TYR A 300 -2.03 8.05 21.22
CA TYR A 300 -2.36 6.75 20.64
C TYR A 300 -3.86 6.60 20.32
N GLU A 301 -4.73 7.00 21.25
CA GLU A 301 -6.18 6.93 21.09
C GLU A 301 -6.70 7.94 20.06
N ASN A 302 -6.07 9.11 19.93
CA ASN A 302 -6.31 10.05 18.83
C ASN A 302 -6.03 9.43 17.45
N LEU A 303 -4.93 8.68 17.30
CA LEU A 303 -4.64 7.94 16.06
C LEU A 303 -5.69 6.86 15.82
N CYS A 304 -6.11 6.12 16.84
CA CYS A 304 -7.18 5.13 16.73
C CYS A 304 -8.52 5.76 16.30
N VAL A 305 -8.91 6.91 16.85
CA VAL A 305 -10.15 7.62 16.47
C VAL A 305 -10.05 8.16 15.04
N MET A 306 -8.94 8.78 14.66
CA MET A 306 -8.69 9.24 13.28
C MET A 306 -8.69 8.07 12.28
N TYR A 307 -8.12 6.93 12.64
CA TYR A 307 -8.18 5.72 11.83
C TYR A 307 -9.63 5.27 11.66
N ASN A 308 -10.34 5.03 12.77
CA ASN A 308 -11.69 4.46 12.80
C ASN A 308 -12.80 5.36 12.24
N GLN A 309 -12.59 6.67 12.13
CA GLN A 309 -13.62 7.63 11.70
C GLN A 309 -13.23 8.45 10.47
N VAL A 310 -11.96 8.49 10.06
CA VAL A 310 -11.51 9.23 8.87
C VAL A 310 -10.81 8.32 7.85
N THR A 311 -10.06 7.30 8.30
CA THR A 311 -9.28 6.43 7.40
C THR A 311 -10.08 5.21 6.90
N THR A 312 -10.84 4.54 7.77
CA THR A 312 -11.64 3.35 7.41
C THR A 312 -12.94 3.67 6.68
N LYS A 313 -13.39 4.93 6.69
CA LYS A 313 -14.65 5.39 6.08
C LYS A 313 -14.47 5.53 4.56
N ILE A 314 -14.38 4.40 3.86
CA ILE A 314 -14.04 4.35 2.43
C ILE A 314 -15.17 4.75 1.48
N SER A 315 -16.44 4.67 1.91
CA SER A 315 -17.57 5.13 1.08
C SER A 315 -17.88 6.60 1.31
N ALA A 316 -18.43 7.25 0.29
CA ALA A 316 -18.89 8.63 0.40
C ALA A 316 -19.97 8.81 1.48
N ARG A 317 -20.78 7.78 1.79
CA ARG A 317 -21.79 7.84 2.85
C ARG A 317 -21.15 7.74 4.23
N ASP A 318 -20.22 6.81 4.43
CA ASP A 318 -19.53 6.62 5.71
C ASP A 318 -18.64 7.81 6.07
N PHE A 319 -18.08 8.50 5.07
CA PHE A 319 -17.20 9.65 5.26
C PHE A 319 -17.94 10.99 5.35
N LEU A 320 -18.96 11.21 4.51
CA LEU A 320 -19.68 12.48 4.39
C LEU A 320 -21.06 12.49 5.07
N GLY A 321 -21.57 11.35 5.53
CA GLY A 321 -22.91 11.22 6.10
C GLY A 321 -23.98 10.85 5.07
N GLY A 322 -25.24 11.13 5.40
CA GLY A 322 -26.40 10.79 4.57
C GLY A 322 -26.63 11.74 3.39
N PRO A 323 -27.39 11.32 2.35
CA PRO A 323 -27.82 12.21 1.28
C PRO A 323 -28.78 13.29 1.80
N TYR A 324 -28.52 14.56 1.45
CA TYR A 324 -29.42 15.68 1.77
C TYR A 324 -30.28 16.03 0.55
N VAL A 325 -31.58 15.72 0.61
CA VAL A 325 -32.53 15.90 -0.50
C VAL A 325 -33.71 16.77 -0.06
N VAL A 326 -34.45 17.35 -1.01
CA VAL A 326 -35.60 18.20 -0.65
C VAL A 326 -36.63 17.41 0.16
N GLY A 327 -36.82 17.83 1.41
CA GLY A 327 -37.72 17.18 2.36
C GLY A 327 -37.01 16.36 3.44
N THR A 328 -35.70 16.12 3.35
CA THR A 328 -34.91 15.55 4.44
C THR A 328 -34.90 16.52 5.63
N ASP A 329 -35.45 16.12 6.77
CA ASP A 329 -35.33 16.88 8.02
C ASP A 329 -34.17 16.32 8.86
N ASN A 330 -33.16 17.17 9.08
CA ASN A 330 -31.98 16.87 9.89
C ASN A 330 -32.06 17.49 11.29
N SER A 331 -33.22 18.05 11.69
CA SER A 331 -33.42 18.61 13.02
C SER A 331 -33.80 17.54 14.05
N ALA A 332 -33.19 17.62 15.24
CA ALA A 332 -33.43 16.66 16.33
C ALA A 332 -34.80 16.83 17.03
N ALA A 333 -35.60 17.82 16.62
CA ALA A 333 -36.84 18.22 17.30
C ALA A 333 -38.13 17.76 16.62
N THR A 334 -38.07 17.23 15.39
CA THR A 334 -39.26 16.92 14.56
C THR A 334 -39.36 15.45 14.13
N VAL A 335 -38.24 14.75 13.95
CA VAL A 335 -38.20 13.40 13.33
C VAL A 335 -39.01 12.38 14.14
N ASN A 336 -40.17 12.00 13.60
CA ASN A 336 -41.04 10.98 14.16
C ASN A 336 -40.63 9.61 13.63
N VAL A 337 -39.61 9.01 14.26
CA VAL A 337 -39.11 7.67 13.92
C VAL A 337 -40.23 6.61 13.93
N SER A 338 -41.21 6.73 14.83
CA SER A 338 -42.40 5.88 14.88
C SER A 338 -43.41 6.07 13.73
N ALA A 339 -43.29 7.12 12.93
CA ALA A 339 -44.02 7.31 11.67
C ALA A 339 -43.23 6.84 10.42
N GLY A 340 -42.00 6.34 10.60
CA GLY A 340 -41.13 5.91 9.50
C GLY A 340 -40.27 7.02 8.90
N GLU A 341 -40.15 8.17 9.56
CA GLU A 341 -39.24 9.24 9.16
C GLU A 341 -37.78 8.86 9.47
N VAL A 342 -36.88 9.11 8.51
CA VAL A 342 -35.46 8.75 8.60
C VAL A 342 -34.64 9.99 9.00
N PRO A 343 -33.92 9.97 10.14
CA PRO A 343 -33.09 11.09 10.56
C PRO A 343 -31.85 11.28 9.68
N GLY A 344 -31.22 12.46 9.78
CA GLY A 344 -29.91 12.72 9.21
C GLY A 344 -28.82 11.76 9.73
N GLU A 345 -27.82 11.48 8.90
CA GLU A 345 -26.73 10.56 9.21
C GLU A 345 -25.39 11.30 9.22
N SER A 346 -24.68 11.28 10.35
CA SER A 346 -23.35 11.88 10.50
C SER A 346 -22.28 11.09 9.73
N GLY A 347 -21.40 11.80 9.02
CA GLY A 347 -20.18 11.19 8.48
C GLY A 347 -19.11 11.00 9.56
N GLY A 348 -18.21 10.04 9.42
CA GLY A 348 -17.15 9.83 10.42
C GLY A 348 -16.24 11.06 10.63
N MET A 349 -15.96 11.82 9.56
CA MET A 349 -15.22 13.09 9.66
C MET A 349 -15.99 14.16 10.45
N GLU A 350 -17.33 14.15 10.38
CA GLU A 350 -18.21 15.03 11.18
C GLU A 350 -18.23 14.59 12.65
N SER A 351 -18.23 13.29 12.92
CA SER A 351 -18.16 12.75 14.28
C SER A 351 -16.89 13.18 15.03
N VAL A 352 -15.69 13.06 14.43
CA VAL A 352 -14.44 13.51 15.08
C VAL A 352 -14.39 15.03 15.22
N HIS A 353 -14.89 15.74 14.21
CA HIS A 353 -14.99 17.19 14.21
C HIS A 353 -15.79 17.72 15.42
N ASN A 354 -16.90 17.07 15.76
CA ASN A 354 -17.75 17.45 16.89
C ASN A 354 -17.03 17.28 18.25
N VAL A 355 -16.17 16.26 18.42
CA VAL A 355 -15.40 16.08 19.67
C VAL A 355 -14.42 17.23 19.91
N ALA A 356 -13.82 17.76 18.84
CA ALA A 356 -12.92 18.91 18.94
C ALA A 356 -13.65 20.22 19.29
N HIS A 357 -14.92 20.37 18.91
CA HIS A 357 -15.80 21.42 19.44
C HIS A 357 -16.07 21.20 20.93
N GLU A 358 -16.56 20.01 21.31
CA GLU A 358 -16.89 19.66 22.71
C GLU A 358 -15.69 19.91 23.65
N TRP A 359 -14.50 19.47 23.26
CA TRP A 359 -13.28 19.68 24.03
C TRP A 359 -12.84 21.15 24.08
N THR A 360 -13.01 21.93 23.01
CA THR A 360 -12.53 23.33 23.01
C THR A 360 -13.46 24.26 23.81
N GLY A 361 -14.77 24.00 23.79
CA GLY A 361 -15.79 24.87 24.37
C GLY A 361 -15.95 24.80 25.88
N LEU A 362 -16.45 25.90 26.46
CA LEU A 362 -16.89 25.92 27.85
C LEU A 362 -18.25 25.20 27.97
N ILE A 363 -18.24 23.98 28.50
CA ILE A 363 -19.39 23.06 28.54
C ILE A 363 -19.76 22.69 29.98
N ASN A 364 -21.06 22.56 30.24
CA ASN A 364 -21.66 22.27 31.56
C ASN A 364 -21.33 23.32 32.64
N ASP A 365 -20.89 24.51 32.24
CA ASP A 365 -20.58 25.62 33.13
C ASP A 365 -21.87 26.18 33.79
N PRO A 366 -21.93 26.33 35.13
CA PRO A 366 -23.13 26.81 35.82
C PRO A 366 -23.51 28.26 35.52
N GLU A 367 -22.54 29.11 35.13
CA GLU A 367 -22.76 30.52 34.80
C GLU A 367 -23.08 30.69 33.30
N HIS A 368 -22.61 29.76 32.46
CA HIS A 368 -22.76 29.75 30.99
C HIS A 368 -23.51 28.49 30.51
N PRO A 369 -24.77 28.27 30.93
CA PRO A 369 -25.47 26.98 30.86
C PRO A 369 -26.01 26.62 29.47
N ASP A 370 -25.61 27.38 28.44
CA ASP A 370 -26.00 27.27 27.03
C ASP A 370 -24.86 26.67 26.17
N ASN A 371 -23.76 26.26 26.82
CA ASN A 371 -22.49 25.78 26.25
C ASN A 371 -21.88 26.79 25.26
N GLU A 372 -21.37 27.90 25.77
CA GLU A 372 -20.96 29.05 24.96
C GLU A 372 -19.82 28.73 23.96
N ASP A 373 -19.82 29.53 22.88
CA ASP A 373 -18.92 29.46 21.74
C ASP A 373 -18.66 28.03 21.24
N MET A 374 -17.41 27.55 21.30
CA MET A 374 -17.02 26.26 20.69
C MET A 374 -17.81 25.06 21.25
N GLY A 375 -18.52 25.20 22.37
CA GLY A 375 -19.32 24.12 22.96
C GLY A 375 -20.68 23.87 22.29
N ASN A 376 -21.08 24.71 21.33
CA ASN A 376 -22.41 24.67 20.72
C ASN A 376 -22.38 25.21 19.28
N PHE A 377 -22.98 24.47 18.34
CA PHE A 377 -23.11 24.87 16.92
C PHE A 377 -23.72 26.27 16.73
N ILE A 378 -24.58 26.71 17.64
CA ILE A 378 -25.18 28.05 17.64
C ILE A 378 -24.10 29.14 17.79
N TYR A 379 -23.09 28.91 18.64
CA TYR A 379 -22.16 29.94 19.09
C TYR A 379 -20.75 29.80 18.49
N ALA A 380 -20.29 28.58 18.17
CA ALA A 380 -18.90 28.24 17.84
C ALA A 380 -18.17 29.19 16.87
N ALA A 381 -18.85 29.71 15.84
CA ALA A 381 -18.25 30.64 14.88
C ALA A 381 -17.96 32.06 15.43
N ARG A 382 -18.26 32.34 16.71
CA ARG A 382 -17.75 33.51 17.45
C ARG A 382 -16.29 33.35 17.87
N ASP A 383 -15.77 32.14 18.00
CA ASP A 383 -14.37 31.94 18.36
C ASP A 383 -13.47 32.02 17.11
N PRO A 384 -12.40 32.84 17.10
CA PRO A 384 -11.39 32.81 16.04
C PRO A 384 -10.73 31.44 15.79
N ILE A 385 -10.68 30.54 16.79
CA ILE A 385 -10.11 29.19 16.66
C ILE A 385 -10.96 28.27 15.77
N PHE A 386 -12.29 28.47 15.73
CA PHE A 386 -13.24 27.76 14.86
C PHE A 386 -12.71 27.64 13.44
N TYR A 387 -12.27 28.77 12.89
CA TYR A 387 -11.86 28.90 11.50
C TYR A 387 -10.55 28.16 11.21
N SER A 388 -9.72 27.95 12.23
CA SER A 388 -8.48 27.15 12.12
C SER A 388 -8.73 25.67 12.36
N HIS A 389 -9.66 25.31 13.25
CA HIS A 389 -10.15 23.94 13.43
C HIS A 389 -10.73 23.38 12.11
N HIS A 390 -11.68 24.08 11.50
CA HIS A 390 -12.31 23.66 10.24
C HIS A 390 -11.36 23.66 9.03
N CYS A 391 -10.15 24.23 9.14
CA CYS A 391 -9.16 24.14 8.08
C CYS A 391 -8.40 22.80 8.04
N LEU A 392 -8.56 21.89 9.01
CA LEU A 392 -7.90 20.58 9.02
C LEU A 392 -8.51 19.54 8.05
N LEU A 393 -9.45 19.93 7.19
CA LEU A 393 -10.15 19.01 6.28
C LEU A 393 -9.28 18.57 5.07
N LYS A 394 -8.13 17.94 5.38
CA LYS A 394 -7.11 17.42 4.47
C LYS A 394 -6.56 16.05 4.93
N GLY A 395 -7.31 15.32 5.77
CA GLY A 395 -7.07 13.90 6.00
C GLY A 395 -7.13 13.13 4.68
N ALA A 396 -6.05 12.47 4.32
CA ALA A 396 -5.97 11.57 3.18
C ALA A 396 -5.54 10.20 3.70
N PRO A 397 -6.22 9.09 3.34
CA PRO A 397 -5.78 7.75 3.70
C PRO A 397 -4.43 7.43 3.06
N LEU A 398 -3.82 6.31 3.45
CA LEU A 398 -2.52 5.84 2.93
C LEU A 398 -2.63 5.45 1.43
N HIS A 399 -2.64 6.46 0.58
CA HIS A 399 -2.96 6.35 -0.84
C HIS A 399 -1.74 5.89 -1.63
N CYS A 400 -1.60 4.58 -1.79
CA CYS A 400 -0.53 3.97 -2.58
C CYS A 400 -0.73 4.09 -4.11
N CYS A 401 -1.91 4.49 -4.60
CA CYS A 401 -2.15 4.56 -6.04
C CYS A 401 -1.27 5.63 -6.73
N LEU A 402 -0.76 5.28 -7.91
CA LEU A 402 0.11 6.11 -8.73
C LEU A 402 -0.64 7.31 -9.36
N PRO A 403 0.06 8.43 -9.66
CA PRO A 403 -0.55 9.56 -10.37
C PRO A 403 -0.99 9.15 -11.79
N ALA A 404 -2.13 9.67 -12.24
CA ALA A 404 -2.66 9.38 -13.56
C ALA A 404 -1.69 9.81 -14.69
N PRO A 405 -1.49 8.99 -15.74
CA PRO A 405 -0.56 9.29 -16.81
C PRO A 405 -1.04 10.48 -17.65
N LYS A 406 -0.14 11.44 -17.92
CA LYS A 406 -0.44 12.69 -18.65
C LYS A 406 -0.70 12.49 -20.15
N ARG A 407 -0.46 11.28 -20.66
CA ARG A 407 -0.52 10.87 -22.07
C ARG A 407 -0.71 9.35 -22.14
N THR A 408 -1.16 8.84 -23.28
CA THR A 408 -1.40 7.40 -23.50
C THR A 408 -0.14 6.58 -23.19
N PRO A 409 -0.24 5.48 -22.40
CA PRO A 409 0.91 4.64 -22.10
C PRO A 409 1.59 4.09 -23.35
N ILE A 410 2.93 4.09 -23.34
CA ILE A 410 3.76 3.64 -24.46
C ILE A 410 4.29 2.22 -24.23
N ARG A 411 4.63 1.51 -25.32
CA ARG A 411 5.29 0.19 -25.24
C ARG A 411 6.79 0.35 -25.02
N PHE A 412 7.36 -0.53 -24.18
CA PHE A 412 8.80 -0.58 -23.92
C PHE A 412 9.64 -0.67 -25.20
N ARG A 413 10.84 -0.09 -25.13
CA ARG A 413 11.90 -0.19 -26.14
C ARG A 413 13.25 -0.23 -25.43
N PHE A 414 14.13 -1.13 -25.85
CA PHE A 414 15.49 -1.19 -25.31
C PHE A 414 16.22 0.16 -25.51
N PRO A 415 17.03 0.59 -24.52
CA PRO A 415 17.77 1.85 -24.61
C PRO A 415 18.81 1.81 -25.73
N ARG A 416 19.11 2.99 -26.30
CA ARG A 416 20.27 3.15 -27.20
C ARG A 416 21.55 3.12 -26.37
N ILE A 417 22.18 1.95 -26.26
CA ILE A 417 23.43 1.76 -25.54
C ILE A 417 24.58 2.46 -26.32
N PRO A 418 25.31 3.41 -25.71
CA PRO A 418 26.47 4.05 -26.34
C PRO A 418 27.58 3.04 -26.64
N ARG A 419 28.50 3.37 -27.56
CA ARG A 419 29.62 2.50 -27.93
C ARG A 419 30.95 3.26 -27.90
N THR A 420 32.02 2.55 -27.57
CA THR A 420 33.39 3.07 -27.69
C THR A 420 33.81 3.19 -29.16
N LEU A 421 34.96 3.84 -29.42
CA LEU A 421 35.58 3.88 -30.76
C LEU A 421 35.87 2.48 -31.32
N LEU A 422 36.03 1.47 -30.46
CA LEU A 422 36.20 0.05 -30.83
C LEU A 422 34.86 -0.71 -30.91
N GLY A 423 33.74 0.01 -31.02
CA GLY A 423 32.38 -0.57 -31.15
C GLY A 423 31.83 -1.29 -29.92
N ARG A 424 32.58 -1.38 -28.81
CA ARG A 424 32.15 -2.09 -27.59
C ARG A 424 31.04 -1.31 -26.87
N PRO A 425 29.97 -1.96 -26.37
CA PRO A 425 28.91 -1.28 -25.63
C PRO A 425 29.44 -0.68 -24.31
N ILE A 426 28.98 0.53 -23.99
CA ILE A 426 29.24 1.22 -22.74
C ILE A 426 28.00 0.99 -21.85
N LEU A 427 28.14 0.09 -20.88
CA LEU A 427 27.09 -0.27 -19.93
C LEU A 427 27.32 0.46 -18.60
N ARG A 428 26.23 0.89 -17.95
CA ARG A 428 26.27 1.43 -16.59
C ARG A 428 26.68 0.31 -15.63
N GLU A 429 27.67 0.55 -14.77
CA GLU A 429 28.23 -0.48 -13.90
C GLU A 429 27.78 -0.27 -12.46
N ARG A 430 26.88 -1.14 -11.98
CA ARG A 430 26.49 -1.19 -10.56
C ARG A 430 27.61 -1.80 -9.73
N LYS A 431 27.94 -1.19 -8.60
CA LYS A 431 29.13 -1.51 -7.79
C LYS A 431 28.76 -1.86 -6.35
N PRO A 432 29.58 -2.63 -5.62
CA PRO A 432 29.30 -2.93 -4.22
C PRO A 432 29.28 -1.66 -3.39
N ALA A 433 28.25 -1.48 -2.56
CA ALA A 433 28.05 -0.29 -1.74
C ALA A 433 29.24 -0.03 -0.80
N HIS A 434 29.82 -1.09 -0.22
CA HIS A 434 31.01 -1.01 0.65
C HIS A 434 32.29 -0.55 -0.07
N ILE A 435 32.34 -0.64 -1.41
CA ILE A 435 33.42 -0.08 -2.22
C ILE A 435 33.13 1.38 -2.56
N VAL A 436 31.94 1.69 -3.07
CA VAL A 436 31.63 3.08 -3.52
C VAL A 436 31.37 4.06 -2.37
N GLN A 437 31.12 3.60 -1.15
CA GLN A 437 31.18 4.46 0.04
C GLN A 437 32.61 5.00 0.31
N ARG A 438 33.64 4.33 -0.21
CA ARG A 438 35.05 4.77 -0.13
C ARG A 438 35.40 5.81 -1.23
N ASP A 439 34.45 6.17 -2.10
CA ASP A 439 34.55 7.19 -3.16
C ASP A 439 33.69 8.43 -2.80
N PRO A 440 34.30 9.55 -2.36
CA PRO A 440 33.57 10.77 -1.99
C PRO A 440 32.81 11.44 -3.14
N ASP A 441 33.21 11.23 -4.40
CA ASP A 441 32.50 11.79 -5.55
C ASP A 441 31.25 10.96 -5.86
N TYR A 442 31.35 9.63 -5.77
CA TYR A 442 30.18 8.76 -5.86
C TYR A 442 29.19 9.04 -4.73
N VAL A 443 29.64 9.11 -3.47
CA VAL A 443 28.76 9.40 -2.32
C VAL A 443 28.03 10.73 -2.51
N ARG A 444 28.75 11.81 -2.87
CA ARG A 444 28.15 13.13 -3.13
C ARG A 444 27.16 13.10 -4.30
N LYS A 445 27.49 12.39 -5.39
CA LYS A 445 26.63 12.23 -6.57
C LYS A 445 25.34 11.47 -6.27
N TYR A 446 25.45 10.37 -5.54
CA TYR A 446 24.31 9.54 -5.11
C TYR A 446 23.38 10.33 -4.17
N ASN A 447 23.95 11.07 -3.21
CA ASN A 447 23.21 11.97 -2.33
C ASN A 447 22.44 13.04 -3.11
N LEU A 448 23.11 13.71 -4.06
CA LEU A 448 22.51 14.77 -4.89
C LEU A 448 21.33 14.25 -5.73
N ALA A 449 21.39 13.01 -6.22
CA ALA A 449 20.30 12.41 -6.98
C ALA A 449 19.04 12.20 -6.13
N TYR A 450 19.19 11.62 -4.92
CA TYR A 450 18.07 11.48 -3.98
C TYR A 450 17.58 12.82 -3.42
N ALA A 451 18.47 13.78 -3.16
CA ALA A 451 18.08 15.13 -2.75
C ALA A 451 17.18 15.80 -3.81
N ARG A 452 17.53 15.67 -5.09
CA ARG A 452 16.69 16.17 -6.20
C ARG A 452 15.39 15.38 -6.36
N MET A 453 15.40 14.07 -6.12
CA MET A 453 14.19 13.22 -6.17
C MET A 453 13.21 13.52 -5.02
N LYS A 454 13.71 13.75 -3.81
CA LYS A 454 12.93 14.17 -2.62
C LYS A 454 12.44 15.62 -2.75
N ALA A 455 13.10 16.46 -3.57
CA ALA A 455 12.67 17.83 -3.87
C ALA A 455 11.66 17.96 -5.04
N LEU A 456 11.26 16.86 -5.69
CA LEU A 456 10.19 16.88 -6.70
C LEU A 456 8.80 16.96 -6.03
N PRO A 457 7.82 17.68 -6.61
CA PRO A 457 6.45 17.69 -6.09
C PRO A 457 5.80 16.31 -6.15
N ASP A 458 4.89 16.02 -5.22
CA ASP A 458 4.09 14.78 -5.13
C ASP A 458 3.23 14.45 -6.37
N THR A 459 3.14 15.38 -7.33
CA THR A 459 2.43 15.24 -8.62
C THR A 459 3.36 14.96 -9.81
N ASP A 460 4.67 14.92 -9.60
CA ASP A 460 5.64 14.37 -10.56
C ASP A 460 5.79 12.87 -10.29
N PRO A 461 5.52 11.97 -11.24
CA PRO A 461 5.59 10.51 -11.02
C PRO A 461 7.00 10.02 -10.63
N ARG A 462 8.01 10.86 -10.81
CA ARG A 462 9.42 10.59 -10.50
C ARG A 462 9.79 11.00 -9.07
N SER A 463 8.91 11.65 -8.32
CA SER A 463 9.17 12.07 -6.94
C SER A 463 9.36 10.87 -6.01
N PHE A 464 10.10 11.06 -4.92
CA PHE A 464 10.41 9.97 -3.99
C PHE A 464 9.15 9.31 -3.42
N LEU A 465 8.11 10.09 -3.11
CA LEU A 465 6.78 9.60 -2.72
C LEU A 465 6.16 8.69 -3.79
N ASN A 466 6.27 9.06 -5.07
CA ASN A 466 5.70 8.26 -6.16
C ASN A 466 6.56 7.04 -6.53
N GLN A 467 7.87 7.06 -6.24
CA GLN A 467 8.70 5.85 -6.30
C GLN A 467 8.27 4.85 -5.22
N TRP A 468 8.18 5.27 -3.95
CA TRP A 468 7.63 4.46 -2.86
C TRP A 468 6.27 3.83 -3.21
N ARG A 469 5.35 4.62 -3.79
CA ARG A 469 4.03 4.14 -4.25
C ARG A 469 4.09 3.04 -5.31
N VAL A 470 5.12 2.98 -6.16
CA VAL A 470 5.29 1.87 -7.12
C VAL A 470 5.43 0.55 -6.36
N HIS A 471 6.17 0.52 -5.26
CA HIS A 471 6.27 -0.68 -4.43
C HIS A 471 4.94 -1.02 -3.75
N CYS A 472 4.40 -0.12 -2.93
CA CYS A 472 3.18 -0.41 -2.16
C CYS A 472 2.00 -0.82 -3.07
N SER A 473 1.81 -0.19 -4.24
CA SER A 473 0.66 -0.51 -5.10
C SER A 473 0.73 -1.88 -5.79
N PHE A 474 1.92 -2.43 -6.05
CA PHE A 474 2.10 -3.77 -6.65
C PHE A 474 2.34 -4.88 -5.61
N CYS A 475 2.84 -4.52 -4.42
CA CYS A 475 3.21 -5.48 -3.36
C CYS A 475 2.14 -5.60 -2.24
N ASN A 476 1.12 -4.74 -2.24
CA ASN A 476 0.04 -4.73 -1.24
C ASN A 476 -1.35 -4.69 -1.89
N GLU A 477 -1.53 -5.43 -2.99
CA GLU A 477 -2.85 -5.85 -3.50
C GLU A 477 -3.82 -4.71 -3.91
N ALA A 478 -3.30 -3.49 -4.04
CA ALA A 478 -4.05 -2.28 -4.42
C ALA A 478 -4.47 -2.25 -5.91
N PHE A 479 -3.95 -3.15 -6.74
CA PHE A 479 -4.39 -3.37 -8.11
C PHE A 479 -5.07 -4.72 -8.27
N LYS A 480 -5.95 -4.85 -9.26
CA LYS A 480 -6.58 -6.12 -9.67
C LYS A 480 -5.97 -6.62 -10.97
N GLN A 481 -5.90 -7.95 -11.13
CA GLN A 481 -5.46 -8.58 -12.37
C GLN A 481 -6.42 -8.27 -13.52
N ARG A 482 -5.97 -8.41 -14.78
CA ARG A 482 -6.75 -8.10 -15.99
C ARG A 482 -6.69 -9.24 -17.01
N LYS A 483 -7.81 -9.51 -17.70
CA LYS A 483 -7.95 -10.67 -18.61
C LYS A 483 -7.36 -10.49 -20.02
N ALA A 484 -6.72 -9.36 -20.31
CA ALA A 484 -6.15 -9.07 -21.64
C ALA A 484 -4.85 -8.25 -21.54
N PRO A 485 -3.90 -8.40 -22.49
CA PRO A 485 -2.63 -7.68 -22.45
C PRO A 485 -2.80 -6.14 -22.49
N GLY A 486 -2.15 -5.46 -21.54
CA GLY A 486 -2.11 -4.00 -21.42
C GLY A 486 -3.12 -3.41 -20.42
N PRO A 487 -2.91 -2.14 -20.01
CA PRO A 487 -3.63 -1.51 -18.89
C PRO A 487 -5.10 -1.17 -19.15
N LEU A 488 -5.68 -1.67 -20.26
CA LEU A 488 -7.07 -1.44 -20.68
C LEU A 488 -7.91 -2.73 -20.72
N GLY A 489 -7.34 -3.88 -20.35
CA GLY A 489 -8.10 -5.13 -20.21
C GLY A 489 -9.11 -5.07 -19.05
N PRO A 490 -10.24 -5.80 -19.13
CA PRO A 490 -11.21 -5.87 -18.05
C PRO A 490 -10.59 -6.58 -16.83
N GLU A 491 -10.93 -6.09 -15.63
CA GLU A 491 -10.44 -6.62 -14.37
C GLU A 491 -11.05 -7.99 -14.05
N THR A 492 -10.32 -8.83 -13.31
CA THR A 492 -10.73 -10.20 -12.95
C THR A 492 -11.55 -10.27 -11.67
N GLY A 493 -11.45 -9.25 -10.81
CA GLY A 493 -11.87 -9.30 -9.41
C GLY A 493 -10.71 -9.61 -8.45
N VAL A 494 -9.79 -10.50 -8.88
CA VAL A 494 -8.64 -11.04 -8.12
C VAL A 494 -7.55 -9.98 -7.91
N PRO A 495 -6.95 -9.86 -6.70
CA PRO A 495 -5.84 -8.95 -6.43
C PRO A 495 -4.55 -9.28 -7.22
N LEU A 496 -3.74 -8.25 -7.46
CA LEU A 496 -2.39 -8.37 -8.01
C LEU A 496 -1.36 -8.35 -6.88
N GLN A 497 -0.51 -9.37 -6.84
CA GLN A 497 0.60 -9.50 -5.90
C GLN A 497 1.83 -9.95 -6.70
N VAL A 498 2.92 -9.18 -6.63
CA VAL A 498 4.17 -9.48 -7.36
C VAL A 498 5.14 -10.35 -6.55
N HIS A 499 4.99 -10.40 -5.23
CA HIS A 499 5.69 -11.34 -4.35
C HIS A 499 5.06 -12.74 -4.39
N TYR A 500 5.76 -13.72 -3.85
CA TYR A 500 5.39 -15.14 -3.75
C TYR A 500 5.09 -15.76 -5.12
N SER A 501 5.88 -15.40 -6.14
CA SER A 501 5.69 -15.84 -7.53
C SER A 501 6.90 -15.62 -8.43
N TRP A 502 6.89 -16.27 -9.60
CA TRP A 502 7.82 -16.03 -10.71
C TRP A 502 7.92 -14.56 -11.17
N THR A 503 7.01 -13.67 -10.76
CA THR A 503 7.04 -12.25 -11.17
C THR A 503 7.95 -11.40 -10.29
N PHE A 504 8.34 -11.89 -9.11
CA PHE A 504 9.13 -11.18 -8.10
C PHE A 504 10.41 -10.54 -8.69
N LEU A 505 11.32 -11.36 -9.23
CA LEU A 505 12.59 -10.89 -9.81
C LEU A 505 12.42 -9.98 -11.05
N PRO A 506 11.65 -10.36 -12.09
CA PRO A 506 11.51 -9.51 -13.28
C PRO A 506 10.78 -8.20 -13.01
N TRP A 507 9.84 -8.14 -12.05
CA TRP A 507 9.20 -6.88 -11.66
C TRP A 507 10.19 -5.94 -10.97
N HIS A 508 10.91 -6.42 -9.95
CA HIS A 508 11.89 -5.61 -9.21
C HIS A 508 13.05 -5.13 -10.10
N ARG A 509 13.51 -5.96 -11.04
CA ARG A 509 14.51 -5.56 -12.05
C ARG A 509 14.08 -4.33 -12.85
N ILE A 510 12.83 -4.30 -13.32
CA ILE A 510 12.32 -3.17 -14.11
C ILE A 510 12.02 -1.94 -13.24
N TYR A 511 11.58 -2.13 -11.99
CA TYR A 511 11.44 -1.05 -11.02
C TYR A 511 12.79 -0.34 -10.77
N LEU A 512 13.86 -1.10 -10.48
CA LEU A 512 15.22 -0.58 -10.33
C LEU A 512 15.73 0.11 -11.60
N TYR A 513 15.48 -0.49 -12.77
CA TYR A 513 15.90 0.06 -14.06
C TYR A 513 15.34 1.48 -14.29
N TYR A 514 14.07 1.73 -13.98
CA TYR A 514 13.52 3.08 -14.07
C TYR A 514 13.96 3.99 -12.92
N HIS A 515 14.03 3.51 -11.69
CA HIS A 515 14.50 4.30 -10.55
C HIS A 515 15.92 4.86 -10.79
N GLU A 516 16.82 4.00 -11.27
CA GLU A 516 18.20 4.33 -11.65
C GLU A 516 18.27 5.38 -12.77
N ARG A 517 17.40 5.26 -13.79
CA ARG A 517 17.31 6.24 -14.91
C ARG A 517 16.72 7.57 -14.45
N ILE A 518 15.74 7.55 -13.55
CA ILE A 518 15.17 8.76 -12.95
C ILE A 518 16.24 9.50 -12.17
N LEU A 519 16.97 8.82 -11.27
CA LEU A 519 18.10 9.39 -10.53
C LEU A 519 19.16 9.97 -11.49
N ALA A 520 19.58 9.20 -12.50
CA ALA A 520 20.50 9.63 -13.56
C ALA A 520 20.05 10.94 -14.24
N SER A 521 18.76 11.02 -14.64
CA SER A 521 18.18 12.19 -15.29
C SER A 521 18.17 13.43 -14.38
N LEU A 522 17.93 13.24 -13.08
CA LEU A 522 17.82 14.36 -12.14
C LEU A 522 19.17 15.05 -11.89
N ILE A 523 20.28 14.35 -12.09
CA ILE A 523 21.65 14.92 -12.02
C ILE A 523 22.29 15.18 -13.39
N ASN A 524 21.62 14.84 -14.50
CA ASN A 524 22.15 14.86 -15.87
C ASN A 524 23.39 13.96 -16.10
N ASP A 525 23.52 12.86 -15.36
CA ASP A 525 24.62 11.89 -15.53
C ASP A 525 24.12 10.59 -16.16
N PRO A 526 24.31 10.37 -17.48
CA PRO A 526 23.92 9.13 -18.15
C PRO A 526 24.79 7.92 -17.76
N THR A 527 25.88 8.11 -17.01
CA THR A 527 26.75 7.04 -16.48
C THR A 527 26.36 6.59 -15.08
N PHE A 528 25.39 7.27 -14.44
CA PHE A 528 24.90 6.92 -13.11
C PHE A 528 24.36 5.48 -13.06
N ALA A 529 24.76 4.76 -12.03
CA ALA A 529 24.35 3.39 -11.72
C ALA A 529 24.05 3.31 -10.23
N LEU A 530 23.12 2.44 -9.83
CA LEU A 530 22.86 2.14 -8.42
C LEU A 530 24.03 1.36 -7.79
N PRO A 531 24.28 1.51 -6.48
CA PRO A 531 25.10 0.55 -5.76
C PRO A 531 24.35 -0.78 -5.62
N PHE A 532 25.03 -1.83 -5.16
CA PHE A 532 24.38 -3.01 -4.59
C PHE A 532 24.93 -3.31 -3.20
N TRP A 533 24.07 -3.58 -2.23
CA TRP A 533 24.48 -4.03 -0.90
C TRP A 533 24.91 -5.48 -1.01
N ASN A 534 26.22 -5.72 -1.15
CA ASN A 534 26.81 -7.05 -1.38
C ASN A 534 26.84 -7.89 -0.09
N TRP A 535 25.68 -8.16 0.48
CA TRP A 535 25.54 -8.84 1.78
C TRP A 535 25.79 -10.36 1.72
N ASP A 536 25.88 -10.95 0.53
CA ASP A 536 26.31 -12.33 0.32
C ASP A 536 27.84 -12.48 0.33
N ASN A 537 28.61 -11.41 0.12
CA ASN A 537 30.07 -11.42 0.28
C ASN A 537 30.46 -11.49 1.77
N GLN A 538 30.91 -12.67 2.19
CA GLN A 538 31.42 -12.91 3.55
C GLN A 538 32.95 -12.72 3.68
N LEU A 539 33.66 -12.40 2.58
CA LEU A 539 35.12 -12.27 2.50
C LEU A 539 35.61 -10.86 2.88
N ASP A 540 34.98 -9.80 2.37
CA ASP A 540 35.22 -8.41 2.82
C ASP A 540 34.54 -8.16 4.18
N GLN A 541 35.17 -7.35 5.03
CA GLN A 541 34.69 -7.13 6.40
C GLN A 541 33.42 -6.26 6.42
N ASP A 542 33.38 -5.19 5.61
CA ASP A 542 32.31 -4.20 5.56
C ASP A 542 31.09 -4.69 4.77
N ALA A 543 31.28 -5.60 3.81
CA ALA A 543 30.31 -5.90 2.76
C ALA A 543 28.90 -6.30 3.23
N ALA A 544 28.82 -7.04 4.33
CA ALA A 544 27.58 -7.50 4.95
C ALA A 544 27.02 -6.53 6.03
N MET A 545 27.74 -5.47 6.40
CA MET A 545 27.20 -4.41 7.27
C MET A 545 26.22 -3.52 6.48
N MET A 546 25.32 -2.80 7.16
CA MET A 546 24.56 -1.72 6.49
C MET A 546 25.55 -0.69 5.91
N PRO A 547 25.54 -0.38 4.60
CA PRO A 547 26.60 0.42 3.99
C PRO A 547 26.63 1.85 4.55
N ALA A 548 27.80 2.30 4.98
CA ALA A 548 27.97 3.51 5.78
C ALA A 548 27.47 4.78 5.08
N MET A 549 27.47 4.80 3.75
CA MET A 549 26.92 5.89 2.92
C MET A 549 25.43 6.20 3.14
N PHE A 550 24.68 5.32 3.81
CA PHE A 550 23.27 5.54 4.16
C PHE A 550 23.06 6.21 5.53
N PHE A 551 24.12 6.62 6.26
CA PHE A 551 24.02 7.32 7.55
C PHE A 551 24.01 8.86 7.41
N PRO A 552 23.47 9.61 8.40
CA PRO A 552 23.05 11.00 8.19
C PRO A 552 24.20 11.98 7.96
N ASN A 553 25.43 11.62 8.36
CA ASN A 553 26.62 12.47 8.26
C ASN A 553 27.82 11.78 7.59
N PHE A 554 27.62 10.67 6.88
CA PHE A 554 28.71 9.97 6.17
C PHE A 554 29.01 10.65 4.83
N GLY A 555 30.13 11.37 4.73
CA GLY A 555 30.58 12.07 3.52
C GLY A 555 29.74 13.29 3.10
N VAL A 556 28.46 13.34 3.49
CA VAL A 556 27.53 14.46 3.31
C VAL A 556 26.75 14.65 4.62
N GLN A 557 26.68 15.88 5.12
CA GLN A 557 25.84 16.24 6.27
C GLN A 557 24.37 16.29 5.89
N ASN A 558 23.49 15.86 6.80
CA ASN A 558 22.04 15.75 6.56
C ASN A 558 21.72 14.96 5.27
N SER A 559 22.40 13.82 5.12
CA SER A 559 22.37 12.93 3.96
C SER A 559 20.95 12.64 3.45
N ALA A 560 20.65 12.97 2.19
CA ALA A 560 19.34 12.71 1.59
C ALA A 560 19.03 11.21 1.39
N VAL A 561 20.04 10.35 1.53
CA VAL A 561 19.90 8.87 1.50
C VAL A 561 19.82 8.24 2.89
N PHE A 562 19.81 9.06 3.95
CA PHE A 562 19.47 8.60 5.29
C PHE A 562 17.98 8.26 5.41
N ASP A 563 17.73 7.26 6.25
CA ASP A 563 16.45 6.96 6.85
C ASP A 563 16.68 6.64 8.33
N GLN A 564 15.77 7.11 9.18
CA GLN A 564 15.77 6.86 10.62
C GLN A 564 15.06 5.56 11.00
N PHE A 565 14.19 5.03 10.13
CA PHE A 565 13.37 3.85 10.42
C PHE A 565 14.12 2.54 10.08
N ARG A 566 15.26 2.34 10.78
CA ARG A 566 16.13 1.17 10.68
C ARG A 566 16.51 0.67 12.06
N ASN A 567 16.66 -0.65 12.24
CA ASN A 567 16.90 -1.23 13.55
C ASN A 567 18.18 -0.68 14.23
N PRO A 568 18.08 -0.04 15.41
CA PRO A 568 19.26 0.47 16.12
C PRO A 568 20.20 -0.66 16.56
N ASN A 569 19.68 -1.87 16.76
CA ASN A 569 20.47 -3.05 17.10
C ASN A 569 21.20 -3.68 15.89
N HIS A 570 21.01 -3.16 14.68
CA HIS A 570 21.58 -3.67 13.42
C HIS A 570 22.50 -2.68 12.69
N LEU A 571 22.84 -1.57 13.33
CA LEU A 571 23.80 -0.61 12.77
C LEU A 571 25.23 -1.18 12.79
N PRO A 572 26.15 -0.71 11.91
CA PRO A 572 27.54 -1.14 11.91
C PRO A 572 28.21 -0.93 13.28
N PRO A 573 29.09 -1.85 13.72
CA PRO A 573 29.76 -2.89 12.91
C PRO A 573 28.98 -4.21 12.72
N LYS A 574 27.73 -4.34 13.18
CA LYS A 574 26.99 -5.60 13.03
C LYS A 574 26.71 -5.91 11.55
N ILE A 575 26.87 -7.18 11.18
CA ILE A 575 26.63 -7.70 9.83
C ILE A 575 25.25 -8.36 9.71
N LEU A 576 24.64 -8.28 8.52
CA LEU A 576 23.40 -8.97 8.20
C LEU A 576 23.56 -10.48 8.43
N TYR A 577 22.62 -11.07 9.16
CA TYR A 577 22.56 -12.49 9.45
C TYR A 577 21.36 -13.13 8.75
N LEU A 578 21.60 -13.94 7.71
CA LEU A 578 20.55 -14.59 6.91
C LEU A 578 19.88 -15.77 7.67
N GLY A 579 20.48 -16.19 8.79
CA GLY A 579 19.90 -17.10 9.77
C GLY A 579 19.13 -16.38 10.91
N TYR A 580 18.73 -15.12 10.71
CA TYR A 580 18.08 -14.30 11.74
C TYR A 580 16.89 -15.00 12.43
N ASN A 581 16.62 -14.56 13.65
CA ASN A 581 15.58 -15.09 14.53
C ASN A 581 15.26 -13.99 15.52
N SER A 582 14.29 -13.15 15.16
CA SER A 582 13.82 -11.99 15.91
C SER A 582 13.41 -12.33 17.34
N LYS A 583 12.97 -13.57 17.60
CA LYS A 583 12.66 -14.06 18.94
C LYS A 583 13.91 -14.32 19.79
N LEU A 584 14.96 -14.96 19.27
CA LEU A 584 16.21 -15.15 20.03
C LEU A 584 16.94 -13.83 20.29
N GLU A 585 16.79 -12.82 19.43
CA GLU A 585 17.31 -11.49 19.72
C GLU A 585 16.54 -10.81 20.86
N ALA A 586 15.20 -10.81 20.80
CA ALA A 586 14.35 -10.28 21.89
C ALA A 586 14.55 -11.02 23.23
N GLU A 587 14.86 -12.32 23.19
CA GLU A 587 15.19 -13.13 24.37
C GLU A 587 16.64 -12.93 24.88
N GLY A 588 17.48 -12.13 24.19
CA GLY A 588 18.90 -11.92 24.54
C GLY A 588 19.80 -13.15 24.30
N GLN A 589 19.32 -14.10 23.50
CA GLN A 589 19.94 -15.42 23.26
C GLN A 589 20.65 -15.56 21.91
N GLN A 590 20.53 -14.60 21.00
CA GLN A 590 21.21 -14.62 19.68
C GLN A 590 22.71 -14.30 19.78
N ASN A 591 23.41 -14.95 20.71
CA ASN A 591 24.83 -14.76 20.98
C ASN A 591 25.65 -15.53 19.94
N LEU A 592 26.04 -14.82 18.88
CA LEU A 592 26.78 -15.32 17.73
C LEU A 592 27.96 -14.39 17.42
N THR A 593 29.09 -14.96 17.03
CA THR A 593 30.23 -14.18 16.52
C THR A 593 30.08 -13.93 15.02
N ASP A 594 30.64 -12.84 14.50
CA ASP A 594 30.72 -12.54 13.06
C ASP A 594 31.24 -13.71 12.22
N LYS A 595 32.20 -14.48 12.74
CA LYS A 595 32.75 -15.66 12.06
C LYS A 595 31.70 -16.76 11.90
N GLN A 596 30.87 -16.98 12.92
CA GLN A 596 29.77 -17.94 12.85
C GLN A 596 28.64 -17.43 11.94
N ILE A 597 28.25 -16.15 12.06
CA ILE A 597 27.28 -15.50 11.16
C ILE A 597 27.70 -15.65 9.70
N ARG A 598 28.99 -15.41 9.38
CA ARG A 598 29.53 -15.59 8.03
C ARG A 598 29.40 -17.04 7.54
N TYR A 599 29.67 -18.05 8.36
CA TYR A 599 29.45 -19.45 7.95
C TYR A 599 27.97 -19.81 7.76
N GLU A 600 27.08 -19.34 8.65
CA GLU A 600 25.64 -19.58 8.52
C GLU A 600 25.07 -18.84 7.29
N ASN A 601 25.56 -17.63 6.99
CA ASN A 601 25.24 -16.89 5.75
C ASN A 601 25.66 -17.65 4.49
N LEU A 602 26.88 -18.21 4.44
CA LEU A 602 27.32 -19.05 3.31
C LEU A 602 26.42 -20.27 3.12
N CYS A 603 25.99 -20.92 4.21
CA CYS A 603 25.10 -22.09 4.13
C CYS A 603 23.66 -21.75 3.72
N VAL A 604 23.13 -20.59 4.15
CA VAL A 604 21.83 -20.09 3.68
C VAL A 604 21.90 -19.77 2.20
N MET A 605 22.91 -19.02 1.74
CA MET A 605 23.13 -18.75 0.32
C MET A 605 23.30 -20.04 -0.51
N TYR A 606 24.04 -21.02 0.01
CA TYR A 606 24.17 -22.33 -0.63
C TYR A 606 22.80 -23.02 -0.80
N ASN A 607 22.00 -23.14 0.26
CA ASN A 607 20.73 -23.88 0.22
C ASN A 607 19.54 -23.09 -0.40
N GLN A 608 19.70 -21.80 -0.67
CA GLN A 608 18.66 -20.94 -1.26
C GLN A 608 18.98 -20.42 -2.67
N VAL A 609 20.26 -20.43 -3.08
CA VAL A 609 20.69 -20.01 -4.43
C VAL A 609 21.48 -21.12 -5.14
N THR A 610 22.47 -21.73 -4.48
CA THR A 610 23.33 -22.75 -5.11
C THR A 610 22.60 -24.07 -5.36
N THR A 611 21.83 -24.59 -4.42
CA THR A 611 21.10 -25.88 -4.59
C THR A 611 19.96 -25.80 -5.58
N LYS A 612 19.40 -24.60 -5.80
CA LYS A 612 18.23 -24.34 -6.66
C LYS A 612 18.65 -24.39 -8.13
N ILE A 613 18.09 -25.32 -8.92
CA ILE A 613 18.51 -25.53 -10.32
C ILE A 613 17.41 -25.33 -11.36
N SER A 614 16.13 -25.39 -10.99
CA SER A 614 15.02 -25.01 -11.87
C SER A 614 14.66 -23.53 -11.69
N ALA A 615 13.96 -22.97 -12.68
CA ALA A 615 13.39 -21.63 -12.58
C ALA A 615 12.41 -21.51 -11.39
N ARG A 616 11.70 -22.59 -11.05
CA ARG A 616 10.69 -22.63 -9.99
C ARG A 616 11.31 -22.44 -8.62
N ASP A 617 12.39 -23.14 -8.35
CA ASP A 617 13.00 -23.21 -7.02
C ASP A 617 13.80 -21.93 -6.68
N PHE A 618 14.17 -21.15 -7.70
CA PHE A 618 14.91 -19.89 -7.56
C PHE A 618 14.03 -18.63 -7.75
N LEU A 619 13.25 -18.54 -8.84
CA LEU A 619 12.39 -17.38 -9.14
C LEU A 619 11.02 -17.43 -8.44
N GLY A 620 10.56 -18.61 -8.03
CA GLY A 620 9.19 -18.84 -7.55
C GLY A 620 8.29 -19.51 -8.61
N GLY A 621 7.10 -19.93 -8.17
CA GLY A 621 6.16 -20.70 -9.01
C GLY A 621 5.28 -19.87 -9.94
N PRO A 622 4.51 -20.53 -10.83
CA PRO A 622 3.63 -19.87 -11.79
C PRO A 622 2.57 -18.98 -11.15
N TYR A 623 2.42 -17.77 -11.68
CA TYR A 623 1.39 -16.80 -11.31
C TYR A 623 0.75 -16.25 -12.59
N VAL A 624 -0.52 -16.57 -12.78
CA VAL A 624 -1.29 -16.32 -14.02
C VAL A 624 -2.61 -15.62 -13.69
N VAL A 625 -3.36 -15.24 -14.73
CA VAL A 625 -4.70 -14.64 -14.56
C VAL A 625 -5.63 -15.64 -13.86
N GLY A 626 -5.99 -15.35 -12.61
CA GLY A 626 -6.77 -16.24 -11.74
C GLY A 626 -5.96 -16.88 -10.60
N THR A 627 -4.64 -16.77 -10.57
CA THR A 627 -3.85 -17.14 -9.38
C THR A 627 -4.17 -16.14 -8.25
N ASP A 628 -4.85 -16.59 -7.21
CA ASP A 628 -5.05 -15.83 -5.98
C ASP A 628 -4.14 -16.39 -4.87
N ASN A 629 -3.59 -15.49 -4.06
CA ASN A 629 -2.77 -15.82 -2.91
C ASN A 629 -3.55 -15.65 -1.59
N SER A 630 -4.78 -15.12 -1.63
CA SER A 630 -5.67 -14.98 -0.47
C SER A 630 -6.56 -16.21 -0.28
N ALA A 631 -6.85 -16.58 0.96
CA ALA A 631 -7.65 -17.76 1.28
C ALA A 631 -9.16 -17.58 1.07
N ALA A 632 -9.64 -16.36 0.83
CA ALA A 632 -11.06 -16.04 0.65
C ALA A 632 -11.69 -16.61 -0.64
N THR A 633 -10.87 -16.99 -1.63
CA THR A 633 -11.29 -17.16 -3.03
C THR A 633 -10.79 -18.44 -3.70
N VAL A 634 -9.67 -19.03 -3.24
CA VAL A 634 -9.01 -20.18 -3.90
C VAL A 634 -9.92 -21.41 -3.93
N ASN A 635 -10.53 -21.66 -5.08
CA ASN A 635 -11.40 -22.80 -5.29
C ASN A 635 -10.57 -24.05 -5.57
N VAL A 636 -10.21 -24.74 -4.50
CA VAL A 636 -9.51 -26.05 -4.50
C VAL A 636 -10.17 -27.06 -5.45
N SER A 637 -11.49 -26.99 -5.65
CA SER A 637 -12.25 -27.89 -6.54
C SER A 637 -12.11 -27.54 -8.03
N ALA A 638 -11.64 -26.34 -8.36
CA ALA A 638 -11.49 -25.85 -9.73
C ALA A 638 -10.06 -26.02 -10.30
N GLY A 639 -9.12 -26.52 -9.48
CA GLY A 639 -7.71 -26.70 -9.88
C GLY A 639 -6.84 -25.44 -9.73
N GLU A 640 -7.29 -24.46 -8.94
CA GLU A 640 -6.53 -23.25 -8.66
C GLU A 640 -5.31 -23.55 -7.75
N VAL A 641 -4.17 -22.95 -8.09
CA VAL A 641 -2.87 -23.17 -7.45
C VAL A 641 -2.41 -21.87 -6.81
N PRO A 642 -2.04 -21.85 -5.51
CA PRO A 642 -1.54 -20.65 -4.84
C PRO A 642 -0.11 -20.30 -5.29
N GLY A 643 0.30 -19.06 -5.01
CA GLY A 643 1.69 -18.62 -5.18
C GLY A 643 2.72 -19.48 -4.45
N GLU A 644 3.98 -19.37 -4.88
CA GLU A 644 5.09 -20.20 -4.43
C GLU A 644 6.37 -19.36 -4.42
N SER A 645 6.96 -19.20 -3.23
CA SER A 645 8.14 -18.34 -3.01
C SER A 645 9.40 -18.96 -3.60
N GLY A 646 10.18 -18.18 -4.34
CA GLY A 646 11.51 -18.59 -4.80
C GLY A 646 12.54 -18.57 -3.66
N GLY A 647 13.60 -19.38 -3.77
CA GLY A 647 14.71 -19.35 -2.80
C GLY A 647 15.39 -17.98 -2.71
N MET A 648 15.41 -17.22 -3.81
CA MET A 648 15.93 -15.85 -3.80
C MET A 648 15.04 -14.90 -2.98
N GLU A 649 13.73 -15.08 -3.05
CA GLU A 649 12.74 -14.28 -2.31
C GLU A 649 12.81 -14.56 -0.81
N SER A 650 12.95 -15.84 -0.41
CA SER A 650 13.14 -16.23 0.99
C SER A 650 14.34 -15.55 1.66
N VAL A 651 15.47 -15.41 0.95
CA VAL A 651 16.68 -14.74 1.49
C VAL A 651 16.54 -13.21 1.50
N HIS A 652 15.96 -12.65 0.43
CA HIS A 652 15.59 -11.23 0.34
C HIS A 652 14.72 -10.80 1.53
N ASN A 653 13.73 -11.62 1.89
CA ASN A 653 12.81 -11.32 2.99
C ASN A 653 13.51 -11.21 4.36
N VAL A 654 14.61 -11.95 4.60
CA VAL A 654 15.38 -11.84 5.86
C VAL A 654 16.08 -10.48 5.98
N ALA A 655 16.58 -9.93 4.87
CA ALA A 655 17.26 -8.64 4.88
C ALA A 655 16.31 -7.48 5.20
N HIS A 656 15.07 -7.56 4.71
CA HIS A 656 13.98 -6.65 5.08
C HIS A 656 13.61 -6.79 6.57
N GLU A 657 13.33 -8.01 7.05
CA GLU A 657 13.02 -8.30 8.47
C GLU A 657 14.09 -7.73 9.41
N TRP A 658 15.36 -7.93 9.07
CA TRP A 658 16.53 -7.49 9.84
C TRP A 658 16.77 -5.97 9.79
N THR A 659 16.53 -5.33 8.65
CA THR A 659 16.80 -3.89 8.48
C THR A 659 15.73 -3.03 9.15
N GLY A 660 14.47 -3.45 9.14
CA GLY A 660 13.37 -2.73 9.78
C GLY A 660 13.39 -2.78 11.32
N LEU A 661 12.56 -1.95 11.94
CA LEU A 661 12.40 -1.80 13.39
C LEU A 661 11.69 -3.00 14.08
N ILE A 662 12.09 -4.24 13.78
CA ILE A 662 11.56 -5.41 14.45
C ILE A 662 11.93 -5.42 15.93
N ASN A 663 10.94 -5.83 16.75
CA ASN A 663 10.93 -5.74 18.21
C ASN A 663 10.85 -4.32 18.81
N ASP A 664 10.69 -3.26 18.00
CA ASP A 664 10.38 -1.91 18.50
C ASP A 664 8.88 -1.77 18.86
N PRO A 665 8.52 -1.42 20.11
CA PRO A 665 7.12 -1.18 20.49
C PRO A 665 6.52 0.12 19.93
N GLU A 666 7.33 1.07 19.46
CA GLU A 666 6.86 2.35 18.90
C GLU A 666 6.63 2.28 17.38
N HIS A 667 7.13 1.24 16.72
CA HIS A 667 7.01 1.00 15.28
C HIS A 667 6.39 -0.39 15.02
N PRO A 668 5.06 -0.52 15.25
CA PRO A 668 4.37 -1.81 15.36
C PRO A 668 4.05 -2.48 14.02
N ASP A 669 4.50 -1.97 12.88
CA ASP A 669 4.49 -2.69 11.60
C ASP A 669 5.87 -3.24 11.20
N ASN A 670 6.93 -2.91 11.97
CA ASN A 670 8.34 -3.12 11.63
C ASN A 670 8.76 -2.24 10.42
N GLU A 671 8.54 -0.95 10.57
CA GLU A 671 8.84 0.11 9.60
C GLU A 671 10.36 0.39 9.46
N ASP A 672 10.82 1.03 8.38
CA ASP A 672 10.14 1.08 7.07
C ASP A 672 10.46 -0.22 6.30
N MET A 673 11.70 -0.72 6.37
CA MET A 673 12.20 -1.85 5.56
C MET A 673 11.52 -3.21 5.83
N GLY A 674 10.94 -3.47 7.00
CA GLY A 674 10.40 -4.80 7.32
C GLY A 674 9.09 -5.14 6.59
N ASN A 675 8.31 -4.14 6.19
CA ASN A 675 6.96 -4.29 5.65
C ASN A 675 6.87 -3.75 4.21
N PHE A 676 6.29 -4.52 3.30
CA PHE A 676 6.18 -4.15 1.89
C PHE A 676 5.44 -2.82 1.65
N ILE A 677 4.51 -2.42 2.53
CA ILE A 677 3.83 -1.13 2.42
C ILE A 677 4.84 0.02 2.47
N TYR A 678 5.90 -0.11 3.25
CA TYR A 678 6.76 1.01 3.62
C TYR A 678 8.18 0.93 3.04
N ALA A 679 8.74 -0.27 2.84
CA ALA A 679 10.17 -0.48 2.60
C ALA A 679 10.84 0.44 1.55
N ALA A 680 10.15 0.74 0.44
CA ALA A 680 10.66 1.63 -0.60
C ALA A 680 10.76 3.13 -0.22
N ARG A 681 10.37 3.52 1.01
CA ARG A 681 10.70 4.81 1.65
C ARG A 681 12.16 4.90 2.07
N ASP A 682 12.81 3.76 2.34
CA ASP A 682 14.22 3.74 2.69
C ASP A 682 15.10 3.70 1.42
N PRO A 683 16.02 4.65 1.21
CA PRO A 683 16.99 4.60 0.11
C PRO A 683 17.88 3.34 0.08
N ILE A 684 18.01 2.59 1.18
CA ILE A 684 18.74 1.30 1.23
C ILE A 684 18.00 0.19 0.47
N PHE A 685 16.66 0.26 0.37
CA PHE A 685 15.81 -0.67 -0.37
C PHE A 685 16.34 -0.93 -1.78
N TYR A 686 16.65 0.14 -2.50
CA TYR A 686 17.12 0.10 -3.89
C TYR A 686 18.52 -0.52 -4.00
N SER A 687 19.35 -0.39 -2.96
CA SER A 687 20.66 -1.04 -2.85
C SER A 687 20.55 -2.53 -2.49
N HIS A 688 19.61 -2.90 -1.62
CA HIS A 688 19.28 -4.30 -1.30
C HIS A 688 18.76 -5.03 -2.54
N HIS A 689 17.69 -4.51 -3.17
CA HIS A 689 17.12 -5.11 -4.39
C HIS A 689 18.10 -5.12 -5.56
N SER A 690 19.01 -4.14 -5.67
CA SER A 690 20.09 -4.16 -6.66
C SER A 690 21.05 -5.35 -6.48
N ASN A 691 21.20 -5.88 -5.26
CA ASN A 691 21.93 -7.12 -5.02
C ASN A 691 21.11 -8.37 -5.37
N VAL A 692 19.81 -8.36 -5.08
CA VAL A 692 18.88 -9.43 -5.50
C VAL A 692 18.82 -9.53 -7.04
N ASP A 693 18.85 -8.40 -7.72
CA ASP A 693 18.95 -8.29 -9.18
C ASP A 693 20.29 -8.84 -9.73
N ARG A 694 21.42 -8.60 -9.01
CA ARG A 694 22.72 -9.23 -9.31
C ARG A 694 22.64 -10.75 -9.19
N LEU A 695 22.09 -11.25 -8.10
CA LEU A 695 22.07 -12.68 -7.79
C LEU A 695 21.27 -13.51 -8.80
N TRP A 696 20.27 -12.93 -9.46
CA TRP A 696 19.60 -13.58 -10.60
C TRP A 696 20.52 -13.77 -11.82
N ASP A 697 21.35 -12.78 -12.15
CA ASP A 697 22.33 -12.94 -13.23
C ASP A 697 23.48 -13.87 -12.83
N VAL A 698 23.91 -13.88 -11.56
CA VAL A 698 24.87 -14.86 -11.02
C VAL A 698 24.32 -16.28 -11.08
N TRP A 699 23.07 -16.50 -10.64
CA TRP A 699 22.42 -17.83 -10.63
C TRP A 699 22.51 -18.55 -11.99
N LYS A 700 22.27 -17.83 -13.09
CA LYS A 700 22.37 -18.35 -14.47
C LYS A 700 23.78 -18.82 -14.87
N THR A 701 24.83 -18.48 -14.10
CA THR A 701 26.22 -18.90 -14.34
C THR A 701 26.69 -20.06 -13.46
N ILE A 702 25.97 -20.38 -12.38
CA ILE A 702 26.36 -21.43 -11.42
C ILE A 702 26.40 -22.81 -12.13
N PRO A 703 27.43 -23.64 -11.92
CA PRO A 703 27.50 -25.00 -12.48
C PRO A 703 26.53 -25.97 -11.78
N ASP A 704 26.20 -27.08 -12.44
CA ASP A 704 25.43 -28.16 -11.80
C ASP A 704 26.36 -29.04 -10.95
N LYS A 705 26.20 -28.93 -9.63
CA LYS A 705 26.77 -29.85 -8.63
C LYS A 705 25.69 -30.62 -7.84
N VAL A 706 24.43 -30.55 -8.28
CA VAL A 706 23.25 -30.92 -7.49
C VAL A 706 22.53 -32.14 -8.07
N THR A 707 22.36 -32.21 -9.38
CA THR A 707 21.76 -33.38 -10.04
C THR A 707 22.77 -34.53 -10.12
N ARG A 708 22.31 -35.74 -10.41
CA ARG A 708 23.20 -36.89 -10.67
C ARG A 708 23.95 -36.73 -12.01
N SER A 709 23.39 -35.96 -12.95
CA SER A 709 23.93 -35.73 -14.29
C SER A 709 25.10 -34.74 -14.34
N GLY A 710 25.18 -33.80 -13.39
CA GLY A 710 26.22 -32.75 -13.31
C GLY A 710 26.31 -31.83 -14.53
N ASN A 711 25.26 -31.76 -15.37
CA ASN A 711 25.29 -31.05 -16.65
C ASN A 711 24.07 -30.15 -16.94
N ARG A 712 23.13 -30.04 -16.00
CA ARG A 712 21.92 -29.23 -16.17
C ARG A 712 22.26 -27.74 -16.23
N LYS A 713 21.61 -27.00 -17.14
CA LYS A 713 21.76 -25.54 -17.25
C LYS A 713 20.60 -24.85 -16.53
N ARG A 714 20.94 -23.87 -15.68
CA ARG A 714 19.97 -22.93 -15.10
C ARG A 714 19.48 -22.00 -16.21
N MET A 715 18.16 -21.87 -16.33
CA MET A 715 17.46 -21.15 -17.40
C MET A 715 16.21 -20.50 -16.83
N ASP A 716 15.85 -19.31 -17.32
CA ASP A 716 14.59 -18.65 -16.99
C ASP A 716 13.38 -19.41 -17.60
N TYR A 717 12.18 -19.15 -17.07
CA TYR A 717 10.93 -19.71 -17.62
C TYR A 717 10.74 -19.35 -19.11
N THR A 718 10.32 -20.33 -19.89
CA THR A 718 10.07 -20.20 -21.34
C THR A 718 8.58 -20.19 -21.72
N SER A 719 7.67 -20.29 -20.73
CA SER A 719 6.22 -20.23 -20.93
C SER A 719 5.81 -18.85 -21.47
N ARG A 720 4.73 -18.81 -22.26
CA ARG A 720 4.20 -17.53 -22.75
C ARG A 720 3.60 -16.70 -21.60
N ASP A 721 3.00 -17.34 -20.63
CA ASP A 721 2.32 -16.66 -19.52
C ASP A 721 3.30 -15.88 -18.64
N PHE A 722 4.52 -16.42 -18.44
CA PHE A 722 5.66 -15.67 -17.90
C PHE A 722 6.12 -14.60 -18.90
N LEU A 723 6.56 -14.98 -20.11
CA LEU A 723 7.22 -14.09 -21.06
C LEU A 723 6.35 -12.94 -21.60
N ASP A 724 5.02 -13.07 -21.56
CA ASP A 724 4.06 -12.07 -22.03
C ASP A 724 3.27 -11.38 -20.89
N SER A 725 3.57 -11.68 -19.62
CA SER A 725 3.10 -10.87 -18.49
C SER A 725 3.63 -9.43 -18.59
N GLU A 726 2.74 -8.46 -18.32
CA GLU A 726 2.96 -7.04 -18.57
C GLU A 726 2.76 -6.17 -17.31
N PHE A 727 3.69 -5.23 -17.08
CA PHE A 727 3.65 -4.28 -15.98
C PHE A 727 3.80 -2.83 -16.46
N THR A 728 3.38 -1.86 -15.65
CA THR A 728 3.44 -0.43 -15.99
C THR A 728 4.27 0.37 -14.99
N PHE A 729 5.27 1.09 -15.48
CA PHE A 729 6.15 1.96 -14.69
C PHE A 729 6.20 3.37 -15.29
N PHE A 730 6.62 4.37 -14.52
CA PHE A 730 6.94 5.69 -15.05
C PHE A 730 8.44 5.82 -15.33
N ASP A 731 8.79 6.45 -16.46
CA ASP A 731 10.17 6.70 -16.85
C ASP A 731 10.69 8.10 -16.46
N GLU A 732 11.94 8.40 -16.80
CA GLU A 732 12.54 9.71 -16.56
C GLU A 732 11.86 10.88 -17.29
N ASN A 733 11.08 10.59 -18.34
CA ASN A 733 10.34 11.53 -19.18
C ASN A 733 8.87 11.72 -18.72
N GLN A 734 8.46 11.07 -17.62
CA GLN A 734 7.08 11.02 -17.14
C GLN A 734 6.11 10.31 -18.14
N ASP A 735 6.63 9.47 -19.03
CA ASP A 735 5.83 8.49 -19.76
C ASP A 735 5.48 7.32 -18.85
N MET A 736 4.24 6.81 -18.94
CA MET A 736 3.91 5.49 -18.42
C MET A 736 4.27 4.45 -19.49
N VAL A 737 5.19 3.55 -19.17
CA VAL A 737 5.72 2.53 -20.08
C VAL A 737 5.21 1.16 -19.68
N ILE A 738 4.62 0.43 -20.62
CA ILE A 738 4.20 -0.96 -20.47
C ILE A 738 5.37 -1.87 -20.91
N VAL A 739 5.87 -2.69 -19.99
CA VAL A 739 7.05 -3.57 -20.15
C VAL A 739 6.63 -5.03 -20.01
N LYS A 740 7.22 -5.95 -20.78
CA LYS A 740 7.03 -7.40 -20.58
C LYS A 740 8.17 -8.02 -19.79
N ILE A 741 7.89 -9.12 -19.09
CA ILE A 741 8.93 -9.93 -18.42
C ILE A 741 10.03 -10.39 -19.40
N ARG A 742 9.70 -10.76 -20.65
CA ARG A 742 10.70 -11.10 -21.68
C ARG A 742 11.73 -10.00 -21.96
N ASP A 743 11.40 -8.74 -21.68
CA ASP A 743 12.27 -7.59 -21.90
C ASP A 743 13.26 -7.37 -20.74
N SER A 744 13.07 -8.03 -19.59
CA SER A 744 13.93 -7.87 -18.40
C SER A 744 15.01 -8.95 -18.22
N LEU A 745 14.90 -10.09 -18.90
CA LEU A 745 15.77 -11.27 -18.65
C LEU A 745 17.29 -11.01 -18.84
N ASP A 746 17.65 -9.98 -19.59
CA ASP A 746 19.01 -9.63 -19.99
C ASP A 746 19.36 -8.17 -19.62
N SER A 747 20.09 -8.00 -18.52
CA SER A 747 20.57 -6.71 -18.00
C SER A 747 21.47 -5.96 -18.99
N SER A 748 22.22 -6.68 -19.84
CA SER A 748 23.08 -6.05 -20.85
C SER A 748 22.26 -5.35 -21.94
N LYS A 749 21.09 -5.89 -22.32
CA LYS A 749 20.14 -5.21 -23.22
C LYS A 749 19.46 -4.00 -22.55
N LEU A 750 19.31 -4.03 -21.22
CA LEU A 750 18.89 -2.87 -20.41
C LEU A 750 20.02 -1.84 -20.18
N GLY A 751 21.20 -2.03 -20.79
CA GLY A 751 22.27 -1.04 -20.76
C GLY A 751 22.97 -0.90 -19.40
N TYR A 752 22.96 -1.95 -18.57
CA TYR A 752 23.75 -2.01 -17.34
C TYR A 752 24.43 -3.37 -17.16
N LYS A 753 25.31 -3.45 -16.17
CA LYS A 753 25.99 -4.66 -15.69
C LYS A 753 26.37 -4.47 -14.21
N PHE A 754 26.86 -5.53 -13.59
CA PHE A 754 27.46 -5.49 -12.26
C PHE A 754 29.01 -5.49 -12.36
N THR A 755 29.68 -4.98 -11.33
CA THR A 755 31.09 -5.28 -11.05
C THR A 755 31.24 -6.77 -10.75
N ASP A 756 32.29 -7.39 -11.29
CA ASP A 756 32.66 -8.77 -10.98
C ASP A 756 33.12 -8.88 -9.51
N VAL A 757 32.49 -9.79 -8.77
CA VAL A 757 32.80 -10.14 -7.38
C VAL A 757 32.88 -11.67 -7.21
N SER A 758 33.11 -12.41 -8.31
CA SER A 758 33.06 -13.88 -8.35
C SER A 758 33.97 -14.58 -7.33
N GLU A 759 35.04 -13.95 -6.85
CA GLU A 759 35.85 -14.43 -5.73
C GLU A 759 35.03 -14.60 -4.43
N SER A 760 34.19 -13.63 -4.07
CA SER A 760 33.29 -13.78 -2.92
C SER A 760 32.15 -14.76 -3.19
N ASP A 761 31.71 -14.85 -4.44
CA ASP A 761 30.53 -15.64 -4.82
C ASP A 761 30.87 -17.14 -4.81
N ASN A 762 32.10 -17.48 -5.22
CA ASN A 762 32.67 -18.82 -5.11
C ASN A 762 32.65 -19.36 -3.67
N MET A 763 32.65 -18.51 -2.64
CA MET A 763 32.55 -18.93 -1.23
C MET A 763 31.20 -19.60 -0.91
N TRP A 764 30.09 -19.16 -1.53
CA TRP A 764 28.75 -19.73 -1.33
C TRP A 764 28.29 -20.64 -2.48
N ILE A 765 28.87 -20.47 -3.68
CA ILE A 765 28.69 -21.38 -4.83
C ILE A 765 29.42 -22.72 -4.61
N TYR A 766 30.57 -22.72 -3.91
CA TYR A 766 31.33 -23.93 -3.57
C TYR A 766 31.42 -24.18 -2.07
N TYR A 767 30.45 -23.66 -1.31
CA TYR A 767 30.34 -23.99 0.10
C TYR A 767 30.06 -25.48 0.30
N GLU A 768 30.75 -26.10 1.25
CA GLU A 768 30.47 -27.45 1.72
C GLU A 768 29.98 -27.34 3.17
N PRO A 769 28.68 -27.56 3.44
CA PRO A 769 28.15 -27.62 4.79
C PRO A 769 28.88 -28.69 5.61
N MET A 770 29.02 -28.45 6.91
CA MET A 770 29.71 -29.39 7.81
C MET A 770 29.12 -30.80 7.69
N PRO A 771 29.94 -31.86 7.90
CA PRO A 771 29.45 -33.23 7.98
C PRO A 771 28.26 -33.35 8.94
N ALA A 772 27.40 -34.34 8.67
CA ALA A 772 26.28 -34.67 9.54
C ALA A 772 26.76 -34.85 11.00
N GLN A 773 25.98 -34.36 11.95
CA GLN A 773 26.25 -34.63 13.36
C GLN A 773 26.09 -36.13 13.61
N GLU A 774 27.00 -36.71 14.39
CA GLU A 774 26.71 -38.02 14.98
C GLU A 774 25.44 -37.90 15.83
N SER A 775 24.46 -38.76 15.56
CA SER A 775 23.12 -38.67 16.13
C SER A 775 23.17 -39.00 17.63
N SER A 776 23.31 -37.97 18.47
CA SER A 776 23.89 -38.09 19.81
C SER A 776 22.94 -38.58 20.92
N SER A 777 22.03 -39.51 20.60
CA SER A 777 21.48 -40.48 21.56
C SER A 777 20.76 -41.65 20.86
N ASN A 778 20.32 -42.64 21.66
CA ASN A 778 19.60 -43.81 21.16
C ASN A 778 18.30 -43.43 20.43
N SER A 779 17.91 -44.22 19.43
CA SER A 779 16.68 -44.00 18.66
C SER A 779 15.37 -44.02 19.46
N SER A 780 15.44 -44.40 20.74
CA SER A 780 14.35 -44.38 21.71
C SER A 780 14.06 -43.02 22.34
N GLU A 781 14.91 -42.00 22.16
CA GLU A 781 14.74 -40.67 22.76
C GLU A 781 14.23 -39.59 21.79
N TYR A 782 14.15 -39.88 20.48
CA TYR A 782 13.63 -38.91 19.53
C TYR A 782 12.14 -38.63 19.79
N PRO A 783 11.67 -37.37 19.62
CA PRO A 783 10.24 -37.11 19.53
C PRO A 783 9.69 -37.93 18.36
N ALA A 784 8.62 -38.70 18.62
CA ALA A 784 7.97 -39.48 17.59
C ALA A 784 7.54 -38.56 16.43
N ALA A 785 7.76 -39.01 15.19
CA ALA A 785 7.28 -38.28 14.02
C ALA A 785 5.76 -38.07 14.14
N ALA A 786 5.31 -36.87 13.78
CA ALA A 786 3.92 -36.46 13.93
C ALA A 786 2.98 -37.46 13.23
N PRO A 787 1.83 -37.82 13.84
CA PRO A 787 0.89 -38.76 13.24
C PRO A 787 0.46 -38.33 11.83
N SER A 788 0.22 -39.30 10.94
CA SER A 788 -0.28 -39.01 9.59
C SER A 788 -1.57 -38.18 9.66
N GLY A 789 -1.61 -37.07 8.91
CA GLY A 789 -2.67 -36.06 8.95
C GLY A 789 -2.48 -34.93 9.97
N TYR A 790 -1.44 -34.97 10.83
CA TYR A 790 -1.05 -33.82 11.65
C TYR A 790 -0.23 -32.83 10.80
N ASN A 791 -0.85 -31.72 10.39
CA ASN A 791 -0.23 -30.76 9.47
C ASN A 791 -0.09 -29.35 10.08
N TYR A 792 0.45 -29.25 11.29
CA TYR A 792 0.57 -27.99 12.05
C TYR A 792 2.02 -27.70 12.45
N ILE A 793 2.45 -26.44 12.26
CA ILE A 793 3.79 -25.93 12.55
C ILE A 793 3.67 -24.88 13.67
N GLY A 794 4.01 -25.27 14.90
CA GLY A 794 3.86 -24.44 16.11
C GLY A 794 5.07 -23.57 16.46
N THR A 795 5.14 -23.16 17.72
CA THR A 795 6.29 -22.46 18.33
C THR A 795 7.50 -23.35 18.60
N ASP A 796 7.27 -24.65 18.59
CA ASP A 796 8.20 -25.70 18.97
C ASP A 796 8.45 -26.63 17.77
N PRO A 797 9.64 -27.25 17.67
CA PRO A 797 9.99 -28.05 16.51
C PRO A 797 9.05 -29.24 16.31
N VAL A 798 8.72 -29.52 15.05
CA VAL A 798 7.87 -30.64 14.66
C VAL A 798 8.56 -31.46 13.56
N SER A 799 8.52 -32.78 13.70
CA SER A 799 9.14 -33.73 12.77
C SER A 799 8.06 -34.53 12.06
N PHE A 800 8.09 -34.55 10.72
CA PHE A 800 7.16 -35.30 9.88
C PHE A 800 7.89 -36.41 9.15
N ARG A 801 7.26 -37.57 8.96
CA ARG A 801 7.76 -38.59 8.00
C ARG A 801 7.31 -38.18 6.60
N LEU A 802 8.24 -38.19 5.64
CA LEU A 802 7.92 -38.13 4.22
C LEU A 802 8.28 -39.48 3.58
N ASP A 803 7.23 -40.17 3.12
CA ASP A 803 7.35 -41.38 2.33
C ASP A 803 7.87 -41.02 0.92
N ARG A 804 8.86 -41.77 0.42
CA ARG A 804 9.59 -41.42 -0.82
C ARG A 804 9.42 -42.46 -1.92
N ARG A 805 9.54 -42.01 -3.17
CA ARG A 805 9.62 -42.85 -4.38
C ARG A 805 10.82 -42.50 -5.24
N ALA A 806 11.12 -43.38 -6.18
CA ALA A 806 12.10 -43.12 -7.23
C ALA A 806 11.52 -42.18 -8.33
N PRO A 807 12.36 -41.37 -8.99
CA PRO A 807 11.99 -40.62 -10.18
C PRO A 807 11.78 -41.55 -11.38
N THR A 808 10.83 -41.20 -12.24
CA THR A 808 10.40 -41.98 -13.40
C THR A 808 10.68 -41.24 -14.72
N SER A 809 10.59 -41.96 -15.84
CA SER A 809 10.68 -41.33 -17.16
C SER A 809 9.50 -40.38 -17.46
N GLU A 810 8.41 -40.45 -16.69
CA GLU A 810 7.28 -39.52 -16.78
C GLU A 810 7.62 -38.19 -16.11
N ASP A 811 8.20 -38.21 -14.90
CA ASP A 811 8.71 -37.01 -14.21
C ASP A 811 9.69 -36.24 -15.11
N ALA A 812 10.66 -36.95 -15.70
CA ALA A 812 11.64 -36.36 -16.61
C ALA A 812 10.98 -35.66 -17.81
N ARG A 813 9.99 -36.32 -18.42
CA ARG A 813 9.23 -35.81 -19.57
C ARG A 813 8.40 -34.58 -19.21
N GLU A 814 7.76 -34.55 -18.04
CA GLU A 814 6.98 -33.40 -17.57
C GLU A 814 7.84 -32.15 -17.36
N LYS A 815 9.02 -32.29 -16.73
CA LYS A 815 9.90 -31.15 -16.45
C LYS A 815 10.81 -30.79 -17.64
N GLY A 816 10.62 -31.45 -18.78
CA GLY A 816 11.32 -31.17 -20.04
C GLY A 816 12.80 -31.59 -20.08
N VAL A 817 13.22 -32.45 -19.15
CA VAL A 817 14.58 -33.04 -19.12
C VAL A 817 14.60 -34.38 -19.85
N LYS A 818 15.79 -34.85 -20.25
CA LYS A 818 15.90 -36.08 -21.07
C LYS A 818 15.87 -37.36 -20.23
N ASN A 819 16.46 -37.29 -19.05
CA ASN A 819 16.77 -38.43 -18.19
C ASN A 819 16.47 -38.09 -16.73
N VAL A 820 16.21 -39.12 -15.91
CA VAL A 820 15.94 -38.97 -14.47
C VAL A 820 17.14 -38.51 -13.63
N ASP A 821 18.36 -38.65 -14.15
CA ASP A 821 19.58 -38.19 -13.47
C ASP A 821 19.71 -36.65 -13.48
N GLN A 822 18.94 -35.96 -14.32
CA GLN A 822 18.88 -34.50 -14.41
C GLN A 822 17.86 -33.86 -13.45
N LEU A 823 17.07 -34.65 -12.73
CA LEU A 823 16.03 -34.16 -11.83
C LEU A 823 16.58 -33.71 -10.47
N GLN A 824 16.05 -32.58 -9.99
CA GLN A 824 16.09 -32.12 -8.60
C GLN A 824 15.01 -32.88 -7.81
N GLU A 825 15.28 -33.25 -6.57
CA GLU A 825 14.32 -33.81 -5.61
C GLU A 825 14.04 -32.73 -4.56
N ASP A 826 12.77 -32.39 -4.39
CA ASP A 826 12.31 -31.40 -3.42
C ASP A 826 11.36 -32.01 -2.39
N VAL A 827 11.39 -31.40 -1.20
CA VAL A 827 10.35 -31.52 -0.17
C VAL A 827 9.44 -30.30 -0.29
N VAL A 828 8.14 -30.54 -0.47
CA VAL A 828 7.15 -29.48 -0.73
C VAL A 828 6.06 -29.49 0.35
N LEU A 829 5.80 -28.31 0.92
CA LEU A 829 4.64 -28.03 1.75
C LEU A 829 3.57 -27.37 0.88
N GLU A 830 2.45 -28.06 0.66
CA GLU A 830 1.36 -27.55 -0.17
C GLU A 830 0.37 -26.72 0.64
N ARG A 831 -0.02 -25.55 0.11
CA ARG A 831 -1.08 -24.68 0.65
C ARG A 831 -0.88 -24.34 2.14
N VAL A 832 0.31 -23.86 2.47
CA VAL A 832 0.64 -23.33 3.80
C VAL A 832 -0.18 -22.06 4.04
N LYS A 833 -1.05 -22.08 5.06
CA LYS A 833 -1.85 -20.95 5.53
C LYS A 833 -1.03 -20.09 6.48
N ILE A 834 -0.81 -18.83 6.10
CA ILE A 834 -0.01 -17.84 6.83
C ILE A 834 -0.88 -16.60 7.07
N PRO A 835 -1.04 -16.09 8.30
CA PRO A 835 -1.81 -14.86 8.52
C PRO A 835 -1.16 -13.68 7.76
N HIS A 836 -1.92 -13.02 6.88
CA HIS A 836 -1.34 -12.10 5.87
C HIS A 836 -0.63 -10.86 6.46
N LEU A 837 -0.95 -10.53 7.71
CA LEU A 837 -0.40 -9.40 8.48
C LEU A 837 0.80 -9.78 9.36
N GLN A 838 1.24 -11.04 9.35
CA GLN A 838 2.24 -11.55 10.29
C GLN A 838 3.56 -11.95 9.61
N TYR A 839 4.66 -11.74 10.33
CA TYR A 839 5.95 -12.35 10.03
C TYR A 839 5.87 -13.85 10.33
N ALA A 840 6.33 -14.68 9.39
CA ALA A 840 6.39 -16.13 9.58
C ALA A 840 7.69 -16.66 9.00
N ARG A 841 8.51 -17.32 9.83
CA ARG A 841 9.84 -17.80 9.44
C ARG A 841 10.11 -19.20 9.98
N PHE A 842 10.60 -20.09 9.12
CA PHE A 842 10.93 -21.46 9.48
C PHE A 842 12.23 -21.91 8.81
N ASP A 843 13.03 -22.68 9.53
CA ASP A 843 14.16 -23.43 8.97
C ASP A 843 13.83 -24.92 8.95
N VAL A 844 14.26 -25.61 7.89
CA VAL A 844 13.96 -27.03 7.66
C VAL A 844 15.23 -27.87 7.61
N PHE A 845 15.18 -29.01 8.29
CA PHE A 845 16.26 -29.97 8.45
C PHE A 845 15.79 -31.37 8.04
N ILE A 846 16.67 -32.17 7.46
CA ILE A 846 16.41 -33.56 7.04
C ILE A 846 17.15 -34.53 7.96
N ASN A 847 16.42 -35.53 8.47
CA ASN A 847 16.88 -36.57 9.39
C ASN A 847 17.53 -36.03 10.69
N TYR A 848 17.09 -34.85 11.17
CA TYR A 848 17.57 -34.27 12.42
C TYR A 848 16.43 -33.86 13.38
N PRO A 849 15.75 -34.81 14.05
CA PRO A 849 14.60 -34.53 14.92
C PRO A 849 14.94 -33.67 16.15
N ALA A 850 16.23 -33.54 16.49
CA ALA A 850 16.72 -32.68 17.56
C ALA A 850 16.83 -31.18 17.17
N ALA A 851 16.54 -30.83 15.91
CA ALA A 851 16.59 -29.45 15.43
C ALA A 851 15.70 -28.52 16.26
N ASN A 852 16.22 -27.35 16.63
CA ASN A 852 15.55 -26.40 17.52
C ASN A 852 15.93 -24.95 17.19
N ARG A 853 15.36 -23.99 17.92
CA ARG A 853 15.55 -22.55 17.66
C ARG A 853 17.02 -22.12 17.69
N GLN A 854 17.86 -22.77 18.50
CA GLN A 854 19.30 -22.54 18.67
C GLN A 854 20.19 -23.44 17.77
N THR A 855 19.62 -24.37 16.99
CA THR A 855 20.37 -25.18 16.02
C THR A 855 20.97 -24.33 14.91
N ARG A 856 22.23 -24.63 14.58
CA ARG A 856 23.09 -23.93 13.61
C ARG A 856 22.76 -24.34 12.17
N LEU A 857 22.82 -23.39 11.24
CA LEU A 857 22.44 -23.61 9.84
C LEU A 857 23.60 -24.15 8.98
N TYR A 858 24.84 -24.11 9.44
CA TYR A 858 26.03 -24.56 8.67
C TYR A 858 26.21 -26.09 8.54
N MET A 859 25.20 -26.89 8.88
CA MET A 859 25.25 -28.36 8.93
C MET A 859 24.65 -29.03 7.69
N SER A 860 25.01 -30.29 7.41
CA SER A 860 24.57 -31.04 6.22
C SER A 860 23.06 -31.29 6.14
N GLU A 861 22.41 -31.36 7.30
CA GLU A 861 21.01 -31.64 7.54
C GLU A 861 20.11 -30.45 7.15
N TYR A 862 20.63 -29.23 7.22
CA TYR A 862 19.89 -28.02 6.85
C TYR A 862 19.68 -27.94 5.33
N VAL A 863 18.43 -27.73 4.92
CA VAL A 863 18.00 -27.67 3.50
C VAL A 863 17.34 -26.36 3.10
N GLY A 864 17.11 -25.44 4.04
CA GLY A 864 16.71 -24.08 3.71
C GLY A 864 15.82 -23.38 4.73
N THR A 865 15.53 -22.12 4.41
CA THR A 865 14.66 -21.24 5.17
C THR A 865 13.45 -20.84 4.31
N PHE A 866 12.37 -20.46 4.96
CA PHE A 866 11.30 -19.66 4.37
C PHE A 866 11.03 -18.46 5.27
N THR A 867 10.69 -17.30 4.68
CA THR A 867 10.33 -16.09 5.42
C THR A 867 9.21 -15.36 4.68
N HIS A 868 8.10 -15.09 5.36
CA HIS A 868 6.98 -14.27 4.88
C HIS A 868 7.04 -12.89 5.54
N LEU A 869 6.92 -11.84 4.74
CA LEU A 869 6.73 -10.46 5.19
C LEU A 869 5.24 -10.07 5.08
N PRO A 870 4.70 -9.31 6.06
CA PRO A 870 3.33 -8.80 6.01
C PRO A 870 2.99 -8.08 4.71
N SER A 871 1.78 -8.32 4.22
CA SER A 871 1.28 -7.75 2.97
C SER A 871 -0.22 -7.46 3.09
N GLY A 872 -0.55 -6.20 3.33
CA GLY A 872 -1.92 -5.69 3.49
C GLY A 872 -1.99 -4.65 4.60
N MET A 873 -2.96 -3.73 4.55
CA MET A 873 -3.26 -2.90 5.72
C MET A 873 -3.87 -3.78 6.81
N VAL A 874 -3.52 -3.56 8.07
CA VAL A 874 -4.21 -4.22 9.19
C VAL A 874 -5.67 -3.78 9.19
N ASP A 875 -6.59 -4.72 8.90
CA ASP A 875 -8.02 -4.43 9.05
C ASP A 875 -8.42 -4.40 10.55
N MET A 876 -8.33 -3.22 11.15
CA MET A 876 -8.82 -2.98 12.51
C MET A 876 -10.34 -2.78 12.60
N SER A 877 -11.13 -3.18 11.58
CA SER A 877 -12.60 -3.27 11.71
C SER A 877 -13.02 -4.27 12.79
N ARG A 878 -12.21 -5.32 13.02
CA ARG A 878 -12.42 -6.30 14.09
C ARG A 878 -11.86 -5.82 15.41
N SER A 879 -12.77 -5.53 16.33
CA SER A 879 -12.48 -5.20 17.72
C SER A 879 -11.76 -6.35 18.44
N VAL A 880 -10.82 -6.01 19.33
CA VAL A 880 -10.10 -6.96 20.20
C VAL A 880 -11.01 -7.54 21.31
N SER A 881 -12.32 -7.29 21.24
CA SER A 881 -13.35 -7.79 22.16
C SER A 881 -14.18 -8.96 21.64
N GLU A 882 -14.10 -9.30 20.36
CA GLU A 882 -14.73 -10.51 19.82
C GLU A 882 -13.69 -11.64 19.68
N SER A 883 -14.01 -12.81 20.23
CA SER A 883 -13.24 -14.04 19.97
C SER A 883 -13.41 -14.39 18.49
N SER A 884 -12.36 -14.14 17.69
CA SER A 884 -12.41 -14.36 16.25
C SER A 884 -12.78 -15.80 15.91
N SER A 885 -13.97 -16.00 15.33
CA SER A 885 -14.22 -17.16 14.51
C SER A 885 -13.25 -17.14 13.31
N GLU A 886 -12.76 -18.31 12.93
CA GLU A 886 -11.71 -18.46 11.91
C GLU A 886 -12.28 -18.26 10.49
N SER A 887 -12.62 -17.02 10.14
CA SER A 887 -12.93 -16.67 8.74
C SER A 887 -11.68 -16.84 7.89
N GLU A 888 -11.75 -17.70 6.86
CA GLU A 888 -10.57 -18.08 6.07
C GLU A 888 -9.86 -16.89 5.42
N ASP A 889 -10.60 -15.82 5.10
CA ASP A 889 -10.15 -14.57 4.47
C ASP A 889 -8.86 -13.95 5.04
N ASN A 890 -8.54 -14.21 6.31
CA ASN A 890 -7.37 -13.63 6.99
C ASN A 890 -6.02 -14.29 6.63
N PHE A 891 -5.99 -15.35 5.83
CA PHE A 891 -4.76 -16.07 5.50
C PHE A 891 -4.30 -15.85 4.05
N ARG A 892 -2.98 -15.67 3.88
CA ARG A 892 -2.28 -15.92 2.63
C ARG A 892 -2.02 -17.43 2.51
N ILE A 893 -2.26 -17.99 1.32
CA ILE A 893 -1.92 -19.38 0.99
C ILE A 893 -0.68 -19.36 0.09
N VAL A 894 0.34 -20.14 0.43
CA VAL A 894 1.54 -20.35 -0.40
C VAL A 894 1.97 -21.81 -0.44
N THR A 895 2.64 -22.21 -1.52
CA THR A 895 3.43 -23.45 -1.58
C THR A 895 4.88 -23.13 -1.23
N ILE A 896 5.56 -24.02 -0.49
CA ILE A 896 6.94 -23.81 -0.03
C ILE A 896 7.82 -25.03 -0.39
N ARG A 897 9.01 -24.80 -0.94
CA ARG A 897 9.86 -25.83 -1.59
C ARG A 897 11.32 -25.83 -1.11
N TYR A 898 11.74 -26.95 -0.52
CA TYR A 898 13.10 -27.18 -0.03
C TYR A 898 13.81 -28.23 -0.89
N SER A 899 15.02 -27.92 -1.36
CA SER A 899 15.68 -28.73 -2.40
C SER A 899 16.75 -29.64 -1.80
N VAL A 900 16.49 -30.94 -1.79
CA VAL A 900 17.10 -31.86 -0.82
C VAL A 900 18.22 -32.75 -1.37
N ASN A 901 18.40 -32.89 -2.69
CA ASN A 901 19.43 -33.79 -3.28
C ASN A 901 20.81 -33.65 -2.63
N ALA A 902 21.24 -32.40 -2.40
CA ALA A 902 22.56 -32.09 -1.86
C ALA A 902 22.70 -32.55 -0.40
N ALA A 903 21.66 -32.38 0.43
CA ALA A 903 21.65 -32.88 1.80
C ALA A 903 21.55 -34.40 1.84
N LEU A 904 20.61 -35.01 1.11
CA LEU A 904 20.45 -36.47 1.03
C LEU A 904 21.76 -37.15 0.62
N LYS A 905 22.47 -36.59 -0.38
CA LYS A 905 23.79 -37.07 -0.82
C LYS A 905 24.87 -36.95 0.26
N ARG A 906 24.93 -35.84 1.02
CA ARG A 906 25.86 -35.68 2.16
C ARG A 906 25.54 -36.62 3.32
N LEU A 907 24.26 -36.92 3.54
CA LEU A 907 23.74 -37.83 4.56
C LEU A 907 23.83 -39.31 4.17
N GLY A 908 24.34 -39.64 2.98
CA GLY A 908 24.40 -41.02 2.46
C GLY A 908 23.06 -41.62 2.01
N ILE A 909 21.97 -40.85 2.10
CA ILE A 909 20.60 -41.26 1.77
C ILE A 909 20.47 -41.33 0.24
N THR A 910 20.81 -42.48 -0.32
CA THR A 910 20.91 -42.71 -1.78
C THR A 910 19.82 -43.62 -2.34
N ASP A 911 19.20 -44.44 -1.48
CA ASP A 911 17.97 -45.17 -1.78
C ASP A 911 16.78 -44.20 -1.80
N TYR A 912 15.83 -44.47 -2.70
CA TYR A 912 14.56 -43.75 -2.82
C TYR A 912 13.43 -44.40 -2.05
N ASN A 913 13.57 -45.67 -1.64
CA ASN A 913 12.62 -46.41 -0.80
C ASN A 913 12.87 -46.20 0.71
N ALA A 914 13.88 -45.40 1.06
CA ALA A 914 14.16 -44.99 2.43
C ALA A 914 13.46 -43.64 2.70
N ASP A 915 12.45 -43.67 3.57
CA ASP A 915 11.74 -42.48 4.02
C ASP A 915 12.66 -41.52 4.77
N ILE A 916 12.30 -40.24 4.79
CA ILE A 916 13.05 -39.21 5.53
C ILE A 916 12.19 -38.53 6.59
N VAL A 917 12.84 -38.01 7.63
CA VAL A 917 12.20 -37.15 8.63
C VAL A 917 12.48 -35.70 8.26
N VAL A 918 11.42 -34.94 8.03
CA VAL A 918 11.47 -33.50 7.76
C VAL A 918 11.17 -32.77 9.07
N THR A 919 12.17 -32.12 9.64
CA THR A 919 12.04 -31.36 10.90
C THR A 919 11.92 -29.87 10.60
N ILE A 920 10.81 -29.27 11.00
CA ILE A 920 10.52 -27.84 10.80
C ILE A 920 10.68 -27.10 12.12
N VAL A 921 11.49 -26.04 12.12
CA VAL A 921 11.79 -25.20 13.28
C VAL A 921 11.27 -23.78 13.01
N SER A 922 10.26 -23.34 13.76
CA SER A 922 9.82 -21.94 13.76
C SER A 922 10.90 -21.02 14.36
N LYS A 923 11.23 -19.93 13.64
CA LYS A 923 12.28 -18.97 13.99
C LYS A 923 11.73 -17.54 14.22
N GLY A 924 10.50 -17.44 14.71
CA GLY A 924 9.93 -16.16 15.13
C GLY A 924 8.42 -16.08 14.93
N ALA A 925 7.74 -15.60 15.98
CA ALA A 925 6.43 -15.00 15.93
C ALA A 925 6.42 -13.93 17.04
N ARG A 926 5.69 -12.82 16.83
CA ARG A 926 5.59 -11.74 17.81
C ARG A 926 4.90 -12.20 19.10
N ASN A 927 5.01 -11.38 20.15
CA ASN A 927 4.13 -11.45 21.32
C ASN A 927 2.67 -10.97 21.03
N SER A 928 2.36 -10.56 19.79
CA SER A 928 1.01 -10.20 19.35
C SER A 928 0.20 -11.44 18.97
N SER A 929 -1.04 -11.51 19.44
CA SER A 929 -2.01 -12.56 19.09
C SER A 929 -2.30 -12.69 17.58
N PRO A 930 -2.76 -13.88 17.12
CA PRO A 930 -3.00 -15.10 17.90
C PRO A 930 -1.73 -15.94 18.09
N LYS A 931 -1.73 -16.82 19.09
CA LYS A 931 -0.67 -17.83 19.33
C LYS A 931 -0.74 -19.01 18.34
N THR A 932 -1.43 -18.84 17.21
CA THR A 932 -1.69 -19.89 16.22
C THR A 932 -0.47 -20.12 15.35
N GLY A 933 0.01 -21.36 15.36
CA GLY A 933 0.91 -21.85 14.34
C GLY A 933 0.24 -22.01 12.98
N PHE A 934 1.01 -22.52 12.03
CA PHE A 934 0.70 -22.50 10.61
C PHE A 934 0.23 -23.88 10.17
N THR A 935 -0.79 -23.96 9.31
CA THR A 935 -1.29 -25.23 8.78
C THR A 935 -0.93 -25.42 7.32
N PHE A 936 -0.77 -26.66 6.87
CA PHE A 936 -0.54 -27.01 5.47
C PHE A 936 -1.46 -28.15 5.02
N SER A 937 -1.67 -28.31 3.72
CA SER A 937 -2.57 -29.36 3.19
C SER A 937 -1.88 -30.71 3.05
N ASN A 938 -0.66 -30.74 2.49
CA ASN A 938 0.16 -31.95 2.35
C ASN A 938 1.66 -31.62 2.53
N LEU A 939 2.44 -32.64 2.93
CA LEU A 939 3.89 -32.69 2.79
C LEU A 939 4.19 -33.75 1.73
N ILE A 940 4.82 -33.37 0.61
CA ILE A 940 5.06 -34.28 -0.53
C ILE A 940 6.50 -34.22 -1.04
N GLN A 941 6.89 -35.28 -1.76
CA GLN A 941 8.06 -35.32 -2.62
C GLN A 941 7.66 -34.85 -4.04
N ASP A 942 8.45 -33.96 -4.64
CA ASP A 942 8.30 -33.54 -6.04
C ASP A 942 9.67 -33.58 -6.73
N PHE A 943 9.66 -33.66 -8.07
CA PHE A 943 10.86 -33.64 -8.89
C PHE A 943 10.83 -32.45 -9.85
N GLN A 944 11.93 -31.69 -9.97
CA GLN A 944 12.04 -30.51 -10.84
C GLN A 944 13.16 -30.65 -11.86
#